data_AF-A0A3D3EZ89-F1
#
_entry.id   AF-A0A3D3EZ89-F1
#
_cell.length_a   1.000
_cell.length_b   1.000
_cell.length_c   1.000
_cell.angle_alpha   90.00
_cell.angle_beta   90.00
_cell.angle_gamma   90.00
#
_symmetry.space_group_name_H-M   'P 1'
#
loop_
_entity.id
_entity.type
_entity.pdbx_description
1 polymer ?
#
loop_
_entity_poly.entity_id
_entity_poly.type
_entity_poly.pdbx_seq_one_letter_code
_entity_poly.pdbx_strand_id
1 'polypeptide(L)'
;CEDKTPAKGHETLFIFPFDRKDVEAPVAFDELHESLENMPTHTILFLKHVKKIYVTADDNEIMILSKRTAASHSNSISEIVLNNMNTHRDRYLLFSKPVDHPVKGLSVEIAYELTKKGNVAKSWDTDLVVFFPTEKKTNLGFIIQGPYRTTPARDNIPFKDDFNRLLIETTAHLMGDSLLWLRDNMYLDENIYDLLPIEEFDFPRGSMFRPFYEKLITALSDDDLILTSALDTKGSPVYCCSKKLAIARSAELRQLLDSNLLLELTDNQTRYWLSGAITEQTKPRFYKYLKDNLDIEEWRPEDLISKLNKPFLTNREDDWIVKLYKLILTQRQWFTNLNSQKAKPKWDIESKIPFFNKPIVRLQNGSQVKPFKSYTCQEPTAYLSKSNQADFPSVKSSILDDPEAKSFFELLGFTEPSDTEFLIEYILPKYENELMAQADLSYQIDTARQIIHAWEISNNEKKLLIKKKLENLLWLPAHSYSDENKYILSGHNVCYVPNDKISLFLAGSGDHYYICSELQDMKAALIEMGVKDCIHVACREEDDDGNVIILDERGSHLRGLDGFDPIARVDGLDYAIQATISDHNIDRAKFIWNEILIPNRHLISGKIEHSTKQSFKNPLNIEVKSKIGEAIELGPWLPNNQGHFYNISELSLAELPEGFSRDRRLAEVLGMEIPEDDPFDIFAREIGLPAEILRELKNNPDLVPDILSGIKKIIDKANKKPSKNQLDMNEHTDPEFPMFSIPDPERRERVVSNNIHEAPDKIFEKKERSVRTSGRSIDKETYLKNFYTNKNDEMICQLCKKIMPFRKRNGEYYFEAVEMLTKEMISKESESLYVALCPTCSAKYNEYIKQDRNKIHTMVKHIQCSEIEEIEIETDCPETLKFNPPHYLDVRTILTELIDQED
;
A
#
# COMPACT_ATOMS: atom_id res chain seq x y z
N CYS A 1 -50.33 28.43 -87.38
CA CYS A 1 -50.18 29.89 -87.26
C CYS A 1 -51.53 30.55 -87.43
N GLU A 2 -52.21 30.83 -86.33
CA GLU A 2 -53.27 31.85 -86.31
C GLU A 2 -52.65 33.14 -85.77
N ASP A 3 -52.95 34.26 -86.44
CA ASP A 3 -52.45 35.59 -86.15
C ASP A 3 -52.75 36.01 -84.70
N LYS A 4 -51.72 36.01 -83.83
CA LYS A 4 -51.78 36.69 -82.54
C LYS A 4 -51.14 38.08 -82.70
N THR A 5 -51.95 39.10 -82.40
CA THR A 5 -51.63 40.54 -82.41
C THR A 5 -50.29 40.86 -81.75
N PRO A 6 -49.51 41.83 -82.28
CA PRO A 6 -48.24 42.23 -81.69
C PRO A 6 -48.46 42.80 -80.28
N ALA A 7 -47.57 42.40 -79.37
CA ALA A 7 -47.53 42.79 -77.97
C ALA A 7 -47.58 44.32 -77.76
N LYS A 8 -48.39 44.80 -76.80
CA LYS A 8 -48.34 46.19 -76.33
C LYS A 8 -47.09 46.38 -75.48
N GLY A 9 -46.44 47.54 -75.65
CA GLY A 9 -45.10 47.84 -75.11
C GLY A 9 -44.95 47.48 -73.64
N HIS A 10 -44.12 46.46 -73.39
CA HIS A 10 -43.62 45.84 -72.15
C HIS A 10 -43.74 44.31 -72.19
N GLU A 11 -44.50 43.76 -73.13
CA GLU A 11 -44.63 42.32 -73.37
C GLU A 11 -43.71 41.89 -74.52
N THR A 12 -42.97 40.80 -74.35
CA THR A 12 -42.23 40.12 -75.44
C THR A 12 -42.86 38.77 -75.65
N LEU A 13 -43.33 38.49 -76.87
CA LEU A 13 -43.95 37.23 -77.23
C LEU A 13 -42.98 36.40 -78.07
N PHE A 14 -42.71 35.18 -77.62
CA PHE A 14 -42.02 34.16 -78.40
C PHE A 14 -43.02 33.05 -78.75
N ILE A 15 -43.04 32.63 -80.02
CA ILE A 15 -43.89 31.53 -80.50
C ILE A 15 -42.96 30.45 -81.06
N PHE A 16 -43.00 29.27 -80.45
CA PHE A 16 -42.22 28.11 -80.86
C PHE A 16 -43.18 27.03 -81.39
N PRO A 17 -43.22 26.74 -82.70
CA PRO A 17 -44.04 25.66 -83.24
C PRO A 17 -43.44 24.28 -82.92
N PHE A 18 -44.29 23.27 -82.74
CA PHE A 18 -43.88 21.86 -82.60
C PHE A 18 -43.74 21.19 -83.97
N ASP A 19 -42.83 21.68 -84.80
CA ASP A 19 -42.69 21.30 -86.22
C ASP A 19 -41.37 20.58 -86.55
N ARG A 20 -40.69 20.05 -85.52
CA ARG A 20 -39.51 19.21 -85.68
C ARG A 20 -39.86 17.92 -86.43
N LYS A 21 -39.14 17.64 -87.52
CA LYS A 21 -39.40 16.48 -88.39
C LYS A 21 -39.13 15.13 -87.73
N ASP A 22 -38.33 15.13 -86.67
CA ASP A 22 -37.83 13.95 -85.97
C ASP A 22 -38.57 13.66 -84.65
N VAL A 23 -39.52 14.50 -84.25
CA VAL A 23 -40.33 14.34 -83.03
C VAL A 23 -41.78 14.66 -83.35
N GLU A 24 -42.70 13.73 -83.09
CA GLU A 24 -44.12 13.99 -83.31
C GLU A 24 -44.65 15.06 -82.33
N ALA A 25 -45.52 15.95 -82.81
CA ALA A 25 -46.02 17.08 -82.02
C ALA A 25 -46.67 16.69 -80.66
N PRO A 26 -47.43 15.58 -80.53
CA PRO A 26 -47.95 15.14 -79.23
C PRO A 26 -46.84 14.76 -78.25
N VAL A 27 -45.80 14.06 -78.72
CA VAL A 27 -44.64 13.67 -77.89
C VAL A 27 -43.89 14.91 -77.41
N ALA A 28 -43.65 15.86 -78.31
CA ALA A 28 -43.02 17.13 -77.95
C ALA A 28 -43.85 17.92 -76.92
N PHE A 29 -45.18 17.90 -77.03
CA PHE A 29 -46.06 18.52 -76.05
C PHE A 29 -45.95 17.85 -74.68
N ASP A 30 -46.07 16.52 -74.62
CA ASP A 30 -46.03 15.76 -73.36
C ASP A 30 -44.69 15.98 -72.62
N GLU A 31 -43.56 15.91 -73.33
CA GLU A 31 -42.23 16.15 -72.74
C GLU A 31 -42.07 17.59 -72.20
N LEU A 32 -42.52 18.59 -72.96
CA LEU A 32 -42.46 19.99 -72.54
C LEU A 32 -43.42 20.28 -71.40
N HIS A 33 -44.62 19.70 -71.43
CA HIS A 33 -45.60 19.82 -70.37
C HIS A 33 -45.03 19.30 -69.05
N GLU A 34 -44.53 18.07 -69.04
CA GLU A 34 -43.93 17.45 -67.85
C GLU A 34 -42.75 18.28 -67.33
N SER A 35 -41.88 18.77 -68.21
CA SER A 35 -40.72 19.59 -67.82
C SER A 35 -41.11 20.96 -67.23
N LEU A 36 -42.10 21.64 -67.81
CA LEU A 36 -42.56 22.95 -67.33
C LEU A 36 -43.39 22.82 -66.04
N GLU A 37 -44.18 21.75 -65.90
CA GLU A 37 -44.93 21.44 -64.68
C GLU A 37 -43.99 21.17 -63.51
N ASN A 38 -42.92 20.39 -63.73
CA ASN A 38 -41.94 20.00 -62.71
C ASN A 38 -40.74 20.96 -62.59
N MET A 39 -40.86 22.19 -63.07
CA MET A 39 -39.77 23.18 -63.03
C MET A 39 -39.30 23.43 -61.59
N PRO A 40 -38.00 23.30 -61.27
CA PRO A 40 -37.50 23.50 -59.91
C PRO A 40 -37.78 24.90 -59.37
N THR A 41 -38.17 24.99 -58.11
CA THR A 41 -38.53 26.27 -57.46
C THR A 41 -37.38 27.27 -57.47
N HIS A 42 -36.13 26.79 -57.32
CA HIS A 42 -34.93 27.62 -57.32
C HIS A 42 -34.61 28.26 -58.68
N THR A 43 -35.30 27.90 -59.78
CA THR A 43 -35.12 28.49 -61.12
C THR A 43 -35.24 30.03 -61.12
N ILE A 44 -36.15 30.58 -60.31
CA ILE A 44 -36.35 32.03 -60.21
C ILE A 44 -35.43 32.71 -59.17
N LEU A 45 -34.70 31.94 -58.36
CA LEU A 45 -34.00 32.40 -57.17
C LEU A 45 -33.01 33.54 -57.46
N PHE A 46 -32.20 33.40 -58.50
CA PHE A 46 -31.12 34.34 -58.83
C PHE A 46 -31.52 35.39 -59.88
N LEU A 47 -32.77 35.34 -60.39
CA LEU A 47 -33.25 36.31 -61.37
C LEU A 47 -33.53 37.66 -60.69
N LYS A 48 -32.87 38.72 -61.14
CA LYS A 48 -32.99 40.07 -60.54
C LYS A 48 -34.28 40.80 -60.92
N HIS A 49 -34.72 40.66 -62.17
CA HIS A 49 -35.85 41.41 -62.72
C HIS A 49 -37.13 40.57 -62.89
N VAL A 50 -37.03 39.24 -62.86
CA VAL A 50 -38.17 38.32 -62.98
C VAL A 50 -38.67 37.95 -61.59
N LYS A 51 -39.93 38.33 -61.27
CA LYS A 51 -40.54 38.08 -59.95
C LYS A 51 -41.58 36.97 -59.94
N LYS A 52 -42.17 36.66 -61.10
CA LYS A 52 -43.18 35.61 -61.26
C LYS A 52 -42.99 34.93 -62.62
N ILE A 53 -43.08 33.62 -62.63
CA ILE A 53 -43.23 32.78 -63.82
C ILE A 53 -44.55 32.02 -63.63
N TYR A 54 -45.36 31.94 -64.67
CA TYR A 54 -46.55 31.10 -64.67
C TYR A 54 -46.66 30.42 -66.04
N VAL A 55 -47.13 29.19 -66.03
CA VAL A 55 -47.32 28.36 -67.22
C VAL A 55 -48.75 27.86 -67.24
N THR A 56 -49.38 27.98 -68.41
CA THR A 56 -50.74 27.51 -68.66
C THR A 56 -50.73 26.54 -69.83
N ALA A 57 -51.43 25.41 -69.68
CA ALA A 57 -51.71 24.45 -70.76
C ALA A 57 -53.23 24.22 -70.82
N ASP A 58 -53.82 24.23 -72.01
CA ASP A 58 -55.28 24.11 -72.22
C ASP A 58 -56.11 25.04 -71.32
N ASP A 59 -55.67 26.31 -71.19
CA ASP A 59 -56.24 27.35 -70.32
C ASP A 59 -56.24 27.03 -68.81
N ASN A 60 -55.59 25.95 -68.39
CA ASN A 60 -55.36 25.62 -66.98
C ASN A 60 -53.98 26.08 -66.53
N GLU A 61 -53.88 26.68 -65.34
CA GLU A 61 -52.59 26.96 -64.70
C GLU A 61 -51.97 25.63 -64.25
N ILE A 62 -50.81 25.27 -64.82
CA ILE A 62 -50.10 24.04 -64.46
C ILE A 62 -48.91 24.31 -63.54
N MET A 63 -48.36 25.52 -63.57
CA MET A 63 -47.23 25.91 -62.70
C MET A 63 -47.22 27.43 -62.45
N ILE A 64 -46.93 27.81 -61.20
CA ILE A 64 -46.62 29.19 -60.80
C ILE A 64 -45.40 29.16 -59.89
N LEU A 65 -44.40 29.97 -60.22
CA LEU A 65 -43.27 30.30 -59.34
C LEU A 65 -43.28 31.79 -59.04
N SER A 66 -43.17 32.17 -57.78
CA SER A 66 -43.05 33.57 -57.37
C SER A 66 -41.90 33.77 -56.41
N LYS A 67 -41.17 34.88 -56.59
CA LYS A 67 -40.06 35.31 -55.76
C LYS A 67 -40.40 36.61 -55.06
N ARG A 68 -40.14 36.67 -53.75
CA ARG A 68 -40.17 37.92 -52.98
C ARG A 68 -38.99 38.01 -52.02
N THR A 69 -38.51 39.21 -51.77
CA THR A 69 -37.57 39.49 -50.69
C THR A 69 -38.36 39.65 -49.39
N ALA A 70 -38.13 38.77 -48.41
CA ALA A 70 -38.74 38.86 -47.09
C ALA A 70 -38.01 39.85 -46.18
N ALA A 71 -36.68 39.86 -46.22
CA ALA A 71 -35.84 40.79 -45.48
C ALA A 71 -34.60 41.16 -46.29
N SER A 72 -34.09 42.39 -46.11
CA SER A 72 -32.78 42.81 -46.62
C SER A 72 -31.92 43.20 -45.44
N HIS A 73 -30.83 42.48 -45.23
CA HIS A 73 -29.89 42.73 -44.13
C HIS A 73 -28.80 43.73 -44.55
N SER A 74 -28.42 43.71 -45.84
CA SER A 74 -27.51 44.67 -46.45
C SER A 74 -27.70 44.70 -47.97
N ASN A 75 -26.93 45.52 -48.68
CA ASN A 75 -26.91 45.54 -50.16
C ASN A 75 -26.46 44.21 -50.78
N SER A 76 -25.84 43.32 -49.99
CA SER A 76 -25.23 42.08 -50.45
C SER A 76 -25.86 40.84 -49.80
N ILE A 77 -26.81 41.01 -48.86
CA ILE A 77 -27.40 39.92 -48.09
C ILE A 77 -28.91 40.13 -47.98
N SER A 78 -29.69 39.13 -48.40
CA SER A 78 -31.15 39.19 -48.39
C SER A 78 -31.79 37.83 -48.11
N GLU A 79 -32.92 37.83 -47.42
CA GLU A 79 -33.76 36.66 -47.25
C GLU A 79 -34.81 36.63 -48.37
N ILE A 80 -34.80 35.55 -49.16
CA ILE A 80 -35.68 35.34 -50.32
C ILE A 80 -36.67 34.23 -49.99
N VAL A 81 -37.93 34.45 -50.34
CA VAL A 81 -39.00 33.44 -50.24
C VAL A 81 -39.50 33.12 -51.63
N LEU A 82 -39.47 31.83 -51.96
CA LEU A 82 -40.03 31.27 -53.18
C LEU A 82 -41.35 30.57 -52.85
N ASN A 83 -42.39 30.81 -53.64
CA ASN A 83 -43.65 30.08 -53.51
C ASN A 83 -43.98 29.37 -54.82
N ASN A 84 -44.51 28.14 -54.71
CA ASN A 84 -45.10 27.39 -55.80
C ASN A 84 -46.63 27.23 -55.66
N MET A 85 -47.29 26.61 -56.65
CA MET A 85 -48.74 26.33 -56.62
C MET A 85 -49.18 25.43 -55.45
N ASN A 86 -48.32 24.51 -55.00
CA ASN A 86 -48.65 23.51 -53.96
C ASN A 86 -48.49 24.05 -52.53
N THR A 87 -48.52 25.37 -52.31
CA THR A 87 -48.29 26.06 -51.02
C THR A 87 -46.92 25.80 -50.37
N HIS A 88 -45.98 25.18 -51.11
CA HIS A 88 -44.61 25.00 -50.64
C HIS A 88 -43.90 26.36 -50.62
N ARG A 89 -43.17 26.61 -49.53
CA ARG A 89 -42.46 27.87 -49.31
C ARG A 89 -41.02 27.56 -48.98
N ASP A 90 -40.15 27.86 -49.93
CA ASP A 90 -38.71 27.72 -49.74
C ASP A 90 -38.15 29.06 -49.32
N ARG A 91 -37.35 29.07 -48.25
CA ARG A 91 -36.71 30.26 -47.72
C ARG A 91 -35.21 30.12 -47.97
N TYR A 92 -34.58 31.17 -48.49
CA TYR A 92 -33.15 31.19 -48.75
C TYR A 92 -32.53 32.46 -48.17
N LEU A 93 -31.34 32.32 -47.61
CA LEU A 93 -30.46 33.44 -47.31
C LEU A 93 -29.44 33.58 -48.45
N LEU A 94 -29.57 34.67 -49.20
CA LEU A 94 -28.80 34.96 -50.41
C LEU A 94 -27.69 35.96 -50.08
N PHE A 95 -26.45 35.56 -50.39
CA PHE A 95 -25.24 36.37 -50.32
C PHE A 95 -24.78 36.71 -51.73
N SER A 96 -24.37 37.95 -51.99
CA SER A 96 -24.01 38.44 -53.32
C SER A 96 -22.73 39.27 -53.30
N LYS A 97 -21.78 38.93 -54.17
CA LYS A 97 -20.50 39.65 -54.34
C LYS A 97 -20.37 40.12 -55.79
N PRO A 98 -20.31 41.45 -56.03
CA PRO A 98 -20.08 41.97 -57.38
C PRO A 98 -18.77 41.44 -57.97
N VAL A 99 -18.78 41.17 -59.28
CA VAL A 99 -17.60 40.75 -60.02
C VAL A 99 -17.24 41.77 -61.09
N ASP A 100 -15.95 41.97 -61.32
CA ASP A 100 -15.48 42.82 -62.39
C ASP A 100 -15.69 42.11 -63.74
N HIS A 101 -16.68 42.58 -64.49
CA HIS A 101 -17.13 41.99 -65.74
C HIS A 101 -17.51 43.10 -66.72
N PRO A 102 -17.30 42.94 -68.05
CA PRO A 102 -17.65 43.95 -69.05
C PRO A 102 -19.10 44.43 -68.97
N VAL A 103 -20.01 43.53 -68.59
CA VAL A 103 -21.39 43.86 -68.22
C VAL A 103 -21.43 44.23 -66.74
N LYS A 104 -21.68 45.52 -66.45
CA LYS A 104 -21.81 46.03 -65.09
C LYS A 104 -23.01 45.43 -64.36
N GLY A 105 -22.89 45.25 -63.04
CA GLY A 105 -23.99 44.82 -62.18
C GLY A 105 -24.17 43.30 -62.03
N LEU A 106 -23.20 42.51 -62.50
CA LEU A 106 -23.16 41.07 -62.28
C LEU A 106 -22.46 40.73 -60.97
N SER A 107 -22.88 39.62 -60.37
CA SER A 107 -22.45 39.13 -59.07
C SER A 107 -22.30 37.61 -59.10
N VAL A 108 -21.39 37.09 -58.27
CA VAL A 108 -21.46 35.70 -57.80
C VAL A 108 -22.29 35.66 -56.53
N GLU A 109 -23.07 34.61 -56.37
CA GLU A 109 -24.07 34.51 -55.31
C GLU A 109 -24.06 33.12 -54.67
N ILE A 110 -24.30 33.08 -53.36
CA ILE A 110 -24.49 31.85 -52.58
C ILE A 110 -25.86 31.91 -51.94
N ALA A 111 -26.64 30.85 -52.06
CA ALA A 111 -27.93 30.71 -51.40
C ALA A 111 -27.93 29.53 -50.43
N TYR A 112 -28.16 29.84 -49.16
CA TYR A 112 -28.36 28.86 -48.09
C TYR A 112 -29.86 28.67 -47.85
N GLU A 113 -30.35 27.44 -47.95
CA GLU A 113 -31.74 27.14 -47.64
C GLU A 113 -32.00 27.21 -46.14
N LEU A 114 -33.15 27.76 -45.75
CA LEU A 114 -33.57 27.92 -44.36
C LEU A 114 -34.74 26.99 -44.07
N THR A 115 -34.62 26.24 -42.97
CA THR A 115 -35.73 25.46 -42.41
C THR A 115 -36.89 26.36 -41.97
N LYS A 116 -38.04 25.74 -41.66
CA LYS A 116 -39.19 26.45 -41.06
C LYS A 116 -38.82 27.19 -39.76
N LYS A 117 -37.83 26.70 -39.02
CA LYS A 117 -37.34 27.31 -37.78
C LYS A 117 -36.33 28.44 -38.00
N GLY A 118 -35.84 28.63 -39.23
CA GLY A 118 -34.87 29.67 -39.58
C GLY A 118 -33.41 29.21 -39.60
N ASN A 119 -33.13 27.95 -39.23
CA ASN A 119 -31.77 27.39 -39.28
C ASN A 119 -31.41 27.00 -40.71
N VAL A 120 -30.11 27.02 -41.02
CA VAL A 120 -29.61 26.61 -42.34
C VAL A 120 -29.76 25.09 -42.53
N ALA A 121 -30.16 24.66 -43.73
CA ALA A 121 -30.27 23.26 -44.11
C ALA A 121 -29.62 22.98 -45.47
N LYS A 122 -29.39 21.69 -45.73
CA LYS A 122 -28.81 21.22 -46.98
C LYS A 122 -29.84 21.28 -48.09
N SER A 123 -29.50 21.96 -49.18
CA SER A 123 -30.33 21.95 -50.37
C SER A 123 -30.30 20.59 -51.06
N TRP A 124 -31.47 20.14 -51.49
CA TRP A 124 -31.65 18.84 -52.16
C TRP A 124 -31.03 18.81 -53.56
N ASP A 125 -31.02 19.96 -54.24
CA ASP A 125 -30.33 20.18 -55.51
C ASP A 125 -29.36 21.35 -55.36
N THR A 126 -28.11 21.11 -55.75
CA THR A 126 -26.98 22.03 -55.62
C THR A 126 -26.19 22.11 -56.92
N ASP A 127 -26.83 21.79 -58.03
CA ASP A 127 -26.24 22.02 -59.34
C ASP A 127 -25.89 23.49 -59.55
N LEU A 128 -24.83 23.73 -60.31
CA LEU A 128 -24.37 25.08 -60.58
C LEU A 128 -25.45 25.86 -61.33
N VAL A 129 -25.75 27.07 -60.86
CA VAL A 129 -26.72 27.95 -61.53
C VAL A 129 -26.00 29.04 -62.31
N VAL A 130 -26.32 29.17 -63.59
CA VAL A 130 -25.85 30.27 -64.45
C VAL A 130 -27.06 31.06 -64.91
N PHE A 131 -27.68 31.77 -63.97
CA PHE A 131 -29.04 32.35 -64.03
C PHE A 131 -30.17 31.30 -64.11
N PHE A 132 -29.95 30.20 -64.82
CA PHE A 132 -30.78 29.00 -64.84
C PHE A 132 -29.94 27.79 -64.39
N PRO A 133 -30.58 26.73 -63.85
CA PRO A 133 -29.87 25.52 -63.44
C PRO A 133 -29.10 24.87 -64.61
N THR A 134 -27.93 24.32 -64.32
CA THR A 134 -27.11 23.55 -65.28
C THR A 134 -27.01 22.10 -64.83
N GLU A 135 -26.43 21.20 -65.62
CA GLU A 135 -26.19 19.81 -65.22
C GLU A 135 -24.89 19.64 -64.41
N LYS A 136 -24.18 20.75 -64.12
CA LYS A 136 -22.88 20.71 -63.46
C LYS A 136 -23.04 20.54 -61.95
N LYS A 137 -22.90 19.31 -61.48
CA LYS A 137 -22.83 18.94 -60.06
C LYS A 137 -21.69 19.67 -59.34
N THR A 138 -22.01 20.34 -58.22
CA THR A 138 -21.02 21.08 -57.40
C THR A 138 -20.54 20.30 -56.18
N ASN A 139 -21.33 19.33 -55.71
CA ASN A 139 -21.14 18.60 -54.45
C ASN A 139 -21.15 19.49 -53.19
N LEU A 140 -21.60 20.74 -53.30
CA LEU A 140 -21.75 21.65 -52.15
C LEU A 140 -23.06 21.38 -51.41
N GLY A 141 -23.17 21.87 -50.17
CA GLY A 141 -24.44 21.81 -49.40
C GLY A 141 -25.40 22.97 -49.66
N PHE A 142 -24.99 23.93 -50.50
CA PHE A 142 -25.69 25.18 -50.80
C PHE A 142 -25.59 25.50 -52.29
N ILE A 143 -26.49 26.34 -52.79
CA ILE A 143 -26.57 26.67 -54.21
C ILE A 143 -25.63 27.84 -54.52
N ILE A 144 -24.87 27.71 -55.61
CA ILE A 144 -23.99 28.78 -56.08
C ILE A 144 -24.42 29.26 -57.47
N GLN A 145 -24.32 30.57 -57.66
CA GLN A 145 -24.58 31.22 -58.94
C GLN A 145 -23.45 32.17 -59.32
N GLY A 146 -23.25 32.35 -60.61
CA GLY A 146 -22.36 33.36 -61.16
C GLY A 146 -22.56 33.56 -62.66
N PRO A 147 -21.97 34.61 -63.25
CA PRO A 147 -22.01 34.86 -64.68
C PRO A 147 -20.98 33.99 -65.42
N TYR A 148 -21.04 32.67 -65.21
CA TYR A 148 -20.11 31.72 -65.80
C TYR A 148 -20.28 31.63 -67.33
N ARG A 149 -19.18 31.39 -68.04
CA ARG A 149 -19.20 31.05 -69.47
C ARG A 149 -19.62 29.61 -69.62
N THR A 150 -20.70 29.37 -70.35
CA THR A 150 -21.25 28.02 -70.60
C THR A 150 -20.81 27.44 -71.94
N THR A 151 -21.05 26.15 -72.12
CA THR A 151 -21.09 25.48 -73.43
C THR A 151 -22.16 26.09 -74.35
N PRO A 152 -22.14 25.82 -75.67
CA PRO A 152 -23.19 26.27 -76.59
C PRO A 152 -24.60 25.79 -76.20
N ALA A 153 -24.72 24.58 -75.65
CA ALA A 153 -25.97 24.02 -75.15
C ALA A 153 -26.43 24.65 -73.81
N ARG A 154 -25.55 25.41 -73.15
CA ARG A 154 -25.79 26.07 -71.84
C ARG A 154 -26.03 25.12 -70.66
N ASP A 155 -25.81 23.83 -70.88
CA ASP A 155 -25.95 22.74 -69.91
C ASP A 155 -24.74 22.61 -68.96
N ASN A 156 -23.58 23.17 -69.31
CA ASN A 156 -22.34 23.00 -68.55
C ASN A 156 -21.38 24.19 -68.70
N ILE A 157 -20.28 24.20 -67.93
CA ILE A 157 -19.21 25.22 -67.99
C ILE A 157 -17.85 24.59 -68.35
N PRO A 158 -17.04 25.22 -69.24
CA PRO A 158 -15.72 24.69 -69.59
C PRO A 158 -14.74 24.70 -68.40
N PHE A 159 -14.04 23.58 -68.21
CA PHE A 159 -13.12 23.39 -67.09
C PHE A 159 -11.86 24.26 -67.12
N LYS A 160 -11.35 24.59 -68.32
CA LYS A 160 -10.08 25.31 -68.50
C LYS A 160 -10.25 26.81 -68.76
N ASP A 161 -11.45 27.36 -68.62
CA ASP A 161 -11.68 28.80 -68.81
C ASP A 161 -11.20 29.60 -67.59
N ASP A 162 -10.30 30.55 -67.81
CA ASP A 162 -9.66 31.32 -66.73
C ASP A 162 -10.64 32.26 -66.02
N PHE A 163 -11.66 32.76 -66.71
CA PHE A 163 -12.67 33.61 -66.09
C PHE A 163 -13.59 32.81 -65.16
N ASN A 164 -14.01 31.61 -65.57
CA ASN A 164 -14.77 30.70 -64.72
C ASN A 164 -13.98 30.29 -63.47
N ARG A 165 -12.67 30.05 -63.59
CA ARG A 165 -11.81 29.77 -62.43
C ARG A 165 -11.77 30.94 -61.45
N LEU A 166 -11.59 32.16 -61.95
CA LEU A 166 -11.62 33.37 -61.13
C LEU A 166 -12.97 33.55 -60.41
N LEU A 167 -14.09 33.28 -61.09
CA LEU A 167 -15.42 33.33 -60.47
C LEU A 167 -15.60 32.29 -59.37
N ILE A 168 -15.10 31.06 -59.59
CA ILE A 168 -15.14 30.00 -58.57
C ILE A 168 -14.31 30.41 -57.35
N GLU A 169 -13.10 30.92 -57.55
CA GLU A 169 -12.26 31.42 -56.47
C GLU A 169 -12.97 32.55 -55.71
N THR A 170 -13.60 33.48 -56.42
CA THR A 170 -14.36 34.58 -55.81
C THR A 170 -15.55 34.07 -55.00
N THR A 171 -16.24 33.04 -55.50
CA THR A 171 -17.37 32.40 -54.82
C THR A 171 -16.90 31.62 -53.59
N ALA A 172 -15.77 30.92 -53.66
CA ALA A 172 -15.17 30.25 -52.50
C ALA A 172 -14.80 31.27 -51.41
N HIS A 173 -14.28 32.44 -51.78
CA HIS A 173 -14.07 33.54 -50.83
C HIS A 173 -15.39 34.03 -50.22
N LEU A 174 -16.45 34.17 -51.03
CA LEU A 174 -17.77 34.55 -50.54
C LEU A 174 -18.33 33.53 -49.54
N MET A 175 -18.03 32.24 -49.68
CA MET A 175 -18.40 31.20 -48.70
C MET A 175 -17.76 31.48 -47.33
N GLY A 176 -16.47 31.86 -47.29
CA GLY A 176 -15.82 32.25 -46.03
C GLY A 176 -16.48 33.48 -45.40
N ASP A 177 -16.71 34.51 -46.22
CA ASP A 177 -17.38 35.75 -45.80
C ASP A 177 -18.80 35.46 -45.26
N SER A 178 -19.55 34.56 -45.91
CA SER A 178 -20.91 34.21 -45.49
C SER A 178 -20.95 33.39 -44.21
N LEU A 179 -19.99 32.48 -43.98
CA LEU A 179 -19.91 31.71 -42.73
C LEU A 179 -19.67 32.63 -41.52
N LEU A 180 -18.81 33.64 -41.65
CA LEU A 180 -18.60 34.65 -40.61
C LEU A 180 -19.88 35.43 -40.32
N TRP A 181 -20.60 35.85 -41.36
CA TRP A 181 -21.87 36.56 -41.18
C TRP A 181 -22.93 35.68 -40.52
N LEU A 182 -23.03 34.40 -40.91
CA LEU A 182 -23.96 33.44 -40.30
C LEU A 182 -23.68 33.28 -38.81
N ARG A 183 -22.41 33.22 -38.40
CA ARG A 183 -22.00 33.20 -36.99
C ARG A 183 -22.46 34.47 -36.27
N ASP A 184 -22.09 35.64 -36.79
CA ASP A 184 -22.32 36.93 -36.12
C ASP A 184 -23.81 37.26 -35.98
N ASN A 185 -24.66 36.64 -36.80
CA ASN A 185 -26.12 36.82 -36.80
C ASN A 185 -26.87 35.60 -36.24
N MET A 186 -26.19 34.67 -35.57
CA MET A 186 -26.78 33.50 -34.90
C MET A 186 -27.55 32.53 -35.82
N TYR A 187 -27.18 32.45 -37.09
CA TYR A 187 -27.67 31.45 -38.03
C TYR A 187 -26.81 30.19 -38.08
N LEU A 188 -25.61 30.25 -37.50
CA LEU A 188 -24.69 29.11 -37.44
C LEU A 188 -25.05 28.21 -36.26
N ASP A 189 -25.24 26.91 -36.53
CA ASP A 189 -25.52 25.84 -35.56
C ASP A 189 -24.75 24.58 -35.95
N GLU A 190 -24.91 23.47 -35.22
CA GLU A 190 -24.23 22.21 -35.52
C GLU A 190 -24.60 21.59 -36.89
N ASN A 191 -25.69 22.03 -37.53
CA ASN A 191 -26.13 21.50 -38.83
C ASN A 191 -25.36 22.14 -39.99
N ILE A 192 -24.75 23.31 -39.78
CA ILE A 192 -23.93 23.96 -40.83
C ILE A 192 -22.81 23.02 -41.31
N TYR A 193 -22.26 22.20 -40.40
CA TYR A 193 -21.12 21.33 -40.68
C TYR A 193 -21.43 20.23 -41.69
N ASP A 194 -22.71 19.87 -41.88
CA ASP A 194 -23.14 18.90 -42.89
C ASP A 194 -23.18 19.50 -44.32
N LEU A 195 -23.06 20.83 -44.43
CA LEU A 195 -23.11 21.58 -45.69
C LEU A 195 -21.72 21.87 -46.26
N LEU A 196 -20.72 21.79 -45.40
CA LEU A 196 -19.38 22.25 -45.72
C LEU A 196 -18.67 21.28 -46.67
N PRO A 197 -17.84 21.79 -47.59
CA PRO A 197 -17.05 20.97 -48.51
C PRO A 197 -15.87 20.29 -47.77
N ILE A 198 -16.17 19.26 -46.96
CA ILE A 198 -15.19 18.56 -46.11
C ILE A 198 -14.71 17.22 -46.68
N GLU A 199 -15.39 16.68 -47.69
CA GLU A 199 -15.06 15.39 -48.30
C GLU A 199 -14.02 15.57 -49.41
N GLU A 200 -12.75 15.24 -49.14
CA GLU A 200 -11.67 15.42 -50.14
C GLU A 200 -11.94 14.64 -51.45
N PHE A 201 -12.65 13.51 -51.37
CA PHE A 201 -13.06 12.72 -52.53
C PHE A 201 -13.96 13.51 -53.49
N ASP A 202 -14.85 14.35 -52.97
CA ASP A 202 -15.75 15.18 -53.78
C ASP A 202 -15.03 16.38 -54.41
N PHE A 203 -13.86 16.76 -53.85
CA PHE A 203 -13.03 17.90 -54.26
C PHE A 203 -11.56 17.50 -54.48
N PRO A 204 -11.26 16.60 -55.44
CA PRO A 204 -9.90 16.13 -55.66
C PRO A 204 -9.00 17.25 -56.16
N ARG A 205 -7.68 17.10 -55.98
CA ARG A 205 -6.69 18.10 -56.40
C ARG A 205 -6.83 18.42 -57.89
N GLY A 206 -6.84 19.71 -58.20
CA GLY A 206 -7.02 20.22 -59.56
C GLY A 206 -8.47 20.20 -60.05
N SER A 207 -9.45 19.70 -59.28
CA SER A 207 -10.87 19.79 -59.67
C SER A 207 -11.37 21.24 -59.67
N MET A 208 -12.46 21.47 -60.41
CA MET A 208 -13.02 22.80 -60.63
C MET A 208 -13.42 23.50 -59.32
N PHE A 209 -14.04 22.76 -58.40
CA PHE A 209 -14.54 23.28 -57.12
C PHE A 209 -13.57 23.08 -55.96
N ARG A 210 -12.34 22.59 -56.22
CA ARG A 210 -11.26 22.50 -55.21
C ARG A 210 -11.05 23.78 -54.39
N PRO A 211 -11.17 25.00 -54.95
CA PRO A 211 -11.00 26.23 -54.16
C PRO A 211 -11.93 26.33 -52.94
N PHE A 212 -13.13 25.73 -52.98
CA PHE A 212 -14.04 25.73 -51.82
C PHE A 212 -13.48 24.93 -50.64
N TYR A 213 -12.95 23.74 -50.92
CA TYR A 213 -12.31 22.88 -49.92
C TYR A 213 -11.08 23.56 -49.28
N GLU A 214 -10.21 24.14 -50.11
CA GLU A 214 -8.99 24.82 -49.63
C GLU A 214 -9.30 26.10 -48.85
N LYS A 215 -10.30 26.87 -49.31
CA LYS A 215 -10.75 28.05 -48.60
C LYS A 215 -11.40 27.70 -47.26
N LEU A 216 -12.11 26.57 -47.19
CA LEU A 216 -12.67 26.08 -45.93
C LEU A 216 -11.58 25.73 -44.91
N ILE A 217 -10.50 25.03 -45.32
CA ILE A 217 -9.36 24.74 -44.42
C ILE A 217 -8.82 26.03 -43.82
N THR A 218 -8.59 27.03 -44.67
CA THR A 218 -8.05 28.33 -44.23
C THR A 218 -9.02 29.03 -43.26
N ALA A 219 -10.31 29.07 -43.60
CA ALA A 219 -11.33 29.71 -42.77
C ALA A 219 -11.46 29.03 -41.40
N LEU A 220 -11.54 27.70 -41.33
CA LEU A 220 -11.62 26.98 -40.04
C LEU A 220 -10.33 27.10 -39.21
N SER A 221 -9.19 27.35 -39.86
CA SER A 221 -7.88 27.49 -39.19
C SER A 221 -7.63 28.87 -38.61
N ASP A 222 -8.12 29.91 -39.28
CA ASP A 222 -7.81 31.30 -38.95
C ASP A 222 -9.01 32.04 -38.33
N ASP A 223 -10.23 31.68 -38.71
CA ASP A 223 -11.45 32.34 -38.27
C ASP A 223 -12.19 31.54 -37.19
N ASP A 224 -12.87 32.26 -36.30
CA ASP A 224 -13.63 31.65 -35.20
C ASP A 224 -14.96 31.07 -35.71
N LEU A 225 -14.94 29.88 -36.32
CA LEU A 225 -16.09 29.23 -36.99
C LEU A 225 -16.47 27.85 -36.42
N ILE A 226 -15.67 27.27 -35.52
CA ILE A 226 -15.92 25.95 -34.94
C ILE A 226 -16.64 26.10 -33.60
N LEU A 227 -17.77 25.40 -33.45
CA LEU A 227 -18.63 25.47 -32.28
C LEU A 227 -17.93 24.83 -31.06
N THR A 228 -17.79 25.60 -29.99
CA THR A 228 -17.13 25.16 -28.76
C THR A 228 -18.15 24.69 -27.72
N SER A 229 -17.68 24.07 -26.64
CA SER A 229 -18.51 23.75 -25.48
C SER A 229 -18.78 24.95 -24.56
N ALA A 230 -18.15 26.11 -24.82
CA ALA A 230 -18.29 27.29 -23.98
C ALA A 230 -19.47 28.17 -24.42
N LEU A 231 -20.05 28.85 -23.44
CA LEU A 231 -21.04 29.90 -23.63
C LEU A 231 -20.45 31.24 -23.21
N ASP A 232 -20.87 32.31 -23.88
CA ASP A 232 -20.49 33.67 -23.50
C ASP A 232 -21.24 34.12 -22.23
N THR A 233 -20.96 35.33 -21.77
CA THR A 233 -21.60 35.90 -20.56
C THR A 233 -23.11 36.09 -20.70
N LYS A 234 -23.66 36.03 -21.91
CA LYS A 234 -25.09 36.14 -22.22
C LYS A 234 -25.73 34.77 -22.46
N GLY A 235 -24.98 33.67 -22.35
CA GLY A 235 -25.44 32.32 -22.63
C GLY A 235 -25.48 31.96 -24.11
N SER A 236 -24.82 32.73 -24.98
CA SER A 236 -24.75 32.48 -26.42
C SER A 236 -23.58 31.53 -26.75
N PRO A 237 -23.68 30.71 -27.81
CA PRO A 237 -22.60 29.81 -28.21
C PRO A 237 -21.32 30.55 -28.59
N VAL A 238 -20.18 30.05 -28.10
CA VAL A 238 -18.85 30.56 -28.48
C VAL A 238 -18.26 29.72 -29.60
N TYR A 239 -17.64 30.40 -30.57
CA TYR A 239 -16.93 29.80 -31.69
C TYR A 239 -15.42 30.08 -31.58
N CYS A 240 -14.60 29.19 -32.13
CA CYS A 240 -13.16 29.43 -32.24
C CYS A 240 -12.55 28.81 -33.50
N CYS A 241 -11.33 29.24 -33.83
CA CYS A 241 -10.52 28.62 -34.87
C CYS A 241 -9.87 27.32 -34.39
N SER A 242 -9.43 26.47 -35.33
CA SER A 242 -8.85 25.15 -35.00
C SER A 242 -7.60 25.25 -34.13
N LYS A 243 -6.78 26.29 -34.32
CA LYS A 243 -5.50 26.49 -33.60
C LYS A 243 -5.65 26.67 -32.08
N LYS A 244 -6.85 27.00 -31.61
CA LYS A 244 -7.15 27.21 -30.17
C LYS A 244 -8.08 26.13 -29.61
N LEU A 245 -8.37 25.10 -30.39
CA LEU A 245 -9.37 24.08 -30.11
C LEU A 245 -8.68 22.76 -29.75
N ALA A 246 -9.25 22.02 -28.81
CA ALA A 246 -8.96 20.61 -28.62
C ALA A 246 -10.26 19.80 -28.53
N ILE A 247 -10.14 18.50 -28.73
CA ILE A 247 -11.24 17.55 -28.58
C ILE A 247 -11.04 16.81 -27.27
N ALA A 248 -12.07 16.73 -26.43
CA ALA A 248 -12.05 15.90 -25.24
C ALA A 248 -12.90 14.66 -25.47
N ARG A 249 -12.33 13.47 -25.23
CA ARG A 249 -13.01 12.18 -25.47
C ARG A 249 -14.27 11.99 -24.61
N SER A 250 -14.32 12.59 -23.43
CA SER A 250 -15.42 12.41 -22.47
C SER A 250 -16.05 13.75 -22.05
N ALA A 251 -17.28 13.69 -21.51
CA ALA A 251 -17.96 14.88 -20.99
C ALA A 251 -17.35 15.35 -19.66
N GLU A 252 -16.92 14.41 -18.82
CA GLU A 252 -16.29 14.64 -17.54
C GLU A 252 -14.98 15.43 -17.69
N LEU A 253 -14.17 15.09 -18.70
CA LEU A 253 -12.95 15.82 -19.03
C LEU A 253 -13.24 17.28 -19.41
N ARG A 254 -14.29 17.50 -20.21
CA ARG A 254 -14.73 18.86 -20.60
C ARG A 254 -15.27 19.67 -19.43
N GLN A 255 -15.92 19.02 -18.46
CA GLN A 255 -16.44 19.67 -17.27
C GLN A 255 -15.37 19.96 -16.23
N LEU A 256 -14.31 19.14 -16.17
CA LEU A 256 -13.19 19.31 -15.24
C LEU A 256 -12.30 20.50 -15.64
N LEU A 257 -12.08 20.69 -16.94
CA LEU A 257 -11.24 21.74 -17.49
C LEU A 257 -12.08 22.76 -18.25
N ASP A 258 -12.44 23.86 -17.59
CA ASP A 258 -13.04 24.99 -18.27
C ASP A 258 -12.03 25.70 -19.20
N SER A 259 -12.49 26.70 -19.95
CA SER A 259 -11.65 27.42 -20.91
C SER A 259 -10.46 28.14 -20.29
N ASN A 260 -10.54 28.58 -19.04
CA ASN A 260 -9.44 29.26 -18.37
C ASN A 260 -8.40 28.25 -17.88
N LEU A 261 -8.87 27.14 -17.29
CA LEU A 261 -7.99 26.05 -16.84
C LEU A 261 -7.29 25.36 -18.00
N LEU A 262 -7.99 25.18 -19.13
CA LEU A 262 -7.39 24.61 -20.32
C LEU A 262 -6.28 25.51 -20.88
N LEU A 263 -6.52 26.82 -20.88
CA LEU A 263 -5.53 27.81 -21.30
C LEU A 263 -4.31 27.86 -20.36
N GLU A 264 -4.54 27.79 -19.04
CA GLU A 264 -3.49 27.68 -18.01
C GLU A 264 -2.67 26.41 -18.18
N LEU A 265 -3.32 25.26 -18.39
CA LEU A 265 -2.67 23.95 -18.48
C LEU A 265 -1.89 23.73 -19.79
N THR A 266 -2.24 24.46 -20.84
CA THR A 266 -1.62 24.35 -22.17
C THR A 266 -0.70 25.52 -22.53
N ASP A 267 -0.25 26.31 -21.53
CA ASP A 267 0.62 27.46 -21.74
C ASP A 267 0.11 28.43 -22.83
N ASN A 268 -1.20 28.70 -22.81
CA ASN A 268 -1.94 29.54 -23.75
C ASN A 268 -2.05 29.02 -25.20
N GLN A 269 -1.82 27.72 -25.45
CA GLN A 269 -1.98 27.13 -26.78
C GLN A 269 -3.45 26.81 -27.09
N THR A 270 -4.14 26.15 -26.17
CA THR A 270 -5.52 25.67 -26.35
C THR A 270 -6.45 26.38 -25.39
N ARG A 271 -7.58 26.89 -25.88
CA ARG A 271 -8.54 27.64 -25.05
C ARG A 271 -9.90 26.98 -24.92
N TYR A 272 -10.34 26.25 -25.93
CA TYR A 272 -11.71 25.74 -25.99
C TYR A 272 -11.76 24.26 -26.31
N TRP A 273 -12.75 23.57 -25.73
CA TRP A 273 -13.14 22.23 -26.15
C TRP A 273 -14.15 22.30 -27.29
N LEU A 274 -14.09 21.33 -28.20
CA LEU A 274 -15.14 21.09 -29.19
C LEU A 274 -16.49 20.84 -28.49
N SER A 275 -17.57 21.37 -29.09
CA SER A 275 -18.92 21.17 -28.58
C SER A 275 -19.31 19.70 -28.47
N GLY A 276 -20.07 19.36 -27.43
CA GLY A 276 -20.61 18.00 -27.25
C GLY A 276 -21.64 17.57 -28.27
N ALA A 277 -22.15 18.52 -29.06
CA ALA A 277 -23.01 18.23 -30.19
C ALA A 277 -22.24 17.65 -31.40
N ILE A 278 -20.91 17.72 -31.38
CA ILE A 278 -20.02 17.27 -32.45
C ILE A 278 -19.14 16.15 -31.91
N THR A 279 -19.56 14.91 -32.15
CA THR A 279 -18.85 13.70 -31.72
C THR A 279 -18.70 12.73 -32.89
N GLU A 280 -17.86 11.72 -32.71
CA GLU A 280 -17.69 10.61 -33.66
C GLU A 280 -19.03 9.92 -34.01
N GLN A 281 -20.03 9.97 -33.11
CA GLN A 281 -21.34 9.36 -33.34
C GLN A 281 -22.34 10.31 -34.00
N THR A 282 -22.34 11.59 -33.61
CA THR A 282 -23.35 12.56 -34.05
C THR A 282 -22.99 13.21 -35.38
N LYS A 283 -21.71 13.53 -35.58
CA LYS A 283 -21.16 14.19 -36.78
C LYS A 283 -19.85 13.50 -37.23
N PRO A 284 -19.87 12.20 -37.59
CA PRO A 284 -18.68 11.40 -37.85
C PRO A 284 -17.74 12.00 -38.90
N ARG A 285 -18.30 12.53 -40.00
CA ARG A 285 -17.53 13.10 -41.12
C ARG A 285 -16.77 14.35 -40.69
N PHE A 286 -17.47 15.29 -40.06
CA PHE A 286 -16.85 16.53 -39.59
C PHE A 286 -15.87 16.27 -38.45
N TYR A 287 -16.22 15.40 -37.50
CA TYR A 287 -15.33 15.00 -36.41
C TYR A 287 -14.01 14.41 -36.92
N LYS A 288 -14.08 13.51 -37.91
CA LYS A 288 -12.90 12.96 -38.59
C LYS A 288 -12.10 14.05 -39.30
N TYR A 289 -12.77 14.95 -40.01
CA TYR A 289 -12.13 16.07 -40.70
C TYR A 289 -11.35 16.98 -39.74
N LEU A 290 -11.91 17.31 -38.58
CA LEU A 290 -11.23 18.10 -37.56
C LEU A 290 -9.93 17.42 -37.08
N LYS A 291 -9.97 16.11 -36.86
CA LYS A 291 -8.83 15.34 -36.36
C LYS A 291 -7.77 15.09 -37.44
N ASP A 292 -8.17 14.60 -38.61
CA ASP A 292 -7.25 14.11 -39.63
C ASP A 292 -6.76 15.23 -40.57
N ASN A 293 -7.61 16.24 -40.86
CA ASN A 293 -7.29 17.30 -41.83
C ASN A 293 -6.87 18.62 -41.18
N LEU A 294 -7.41 18.96 -39.99
CA LEU A 294 -7.02 20.16 -39.24
C LEU A 294 -6.05 19.89 -38.09
N ASP A 295 -5.63 18.64 -37.90
CA ASP A 295 -4.66 18.19 -36.87
C ASP A 295 -5.04 18.64 -35.45
N ILE A 296 -6.34 18.59 -35.13
CA ILE A 296 -6.82 18.96 -33.80
C ILE A 296 -6.58 17.79 -32.82
N GLU A 297 -5.85 18.07 -31.75
CA GLU A 297 -5.49 17.10 -30.72
C GLU A 297 -6.74 16.56 -29.98
N GLU A 298 -6.82 15.24 -29.86
CA GLU A 298 -7.85 14.56 -29.06
C GLU A 298 -7.26 14.13 -27.71
N TRP A 299 -7.74 14.77 -26.65
CA TRP A 299 -7.35 14.48 -25.28
C TRP A 299 -8.17 13.36 -24.66
N ARG A 300 -7.44 12.46 -24.03
CA ARG A 300 -7.91 11.44 -23.11
C ARG A 300 -7.50 11.80 -21.67
N PRO A 301 -8.04 11.10 -20.66
CA PRO A 301 -7.62 11.30 -19.28
C PRO A 301 -6.10 11.16 -19.09
N GLU A 302 -5.43 10.26 -19.82
CA GLU A 302 -3.98 10.12 -19.83
C GLU A 302 -3.25 11.44 -20.16
N ASP A 303 -3.72 12.16 -21.18
CA ASP A 303 -3.11 13.41 -21.66
C ASP A 303 -3.25 14.52 -20.62
N LEU A 304 -4.41 14.59 -19.94
CA LEU A 304 -4.60 15.48 -18.79
C LEU A 304 -3.58 15.17 -17.70
N ILE A 305 -3.53 13.91 -17.23
CA ILE A 305 -2.65 13.52 -16.12
C ILE A 305 -1.17 13.81 -16.47
N SER A 306 -0.78 13.62 -17.72
CA SER A 306 0.58 13.91 -18.20
C SER A 306 0.98 15.38 -18.02
N LYS A 307 0.04 16.32 -18.17
CA LYS A 307 0.26 17.77 -18.05
C LYS A 307 0.11 18.31 -16.64
N LEU A 308 -0.50 17.54 -15.72
CA LEU A 308 -0.60 17.94 -14.31
C LEU A 308 0.78 18.06 -13.66
N ASN A 309 0.96 19.16 -12.93
CA ASN A 309 2.16 19.49 -12.17
C ASN A 309 1.80 20.05 -10.79
N LYS A 310 2.79 20.11 -9.89
CA LYS A 310 2.59 20.53 -8.50
C LYS A 310 2.04 21.98 -8.39
N PRO A 311 2.59 23.01 -9.08
CA PRO A 311 2.04 24.36 -9.04
C PRO A 311 0.56 24.45 -9.44
N PHE A 312 0.18 23.81 -10.55
CA PHE A 312 -1.20 23.79 -11.02
C PHE A 312 -2.12 23.19 -9.97
N LEU A 313 -1.74 22.04 -9.40
CA LEU A 313 -2.53 21.30 -8.42
C LEU A 313 -2.60 21.96 -7.04
N THR A 314 -1.61 22.76 -6.63
CA THR A 314 -1.66 23.48 -5.35
C THR A 314 -2.65 24.65 -5.40
N ASN A 315 -2.83 25.28 -6.56
CA ASN A 315 -3.74 26.42 -6.75
C ASN A 315 -5.22 26.04 -6.93
N ARG A 316 -5.57 24.74 -6.89
CA ARG A 316 -6.95 24.28 -7.07
C ARG A 316 -7.71 24.22 -5.75
N GLU A 317 -9.01 24.48 -5.79
CA GLU A 317 -9.91 24.21 -4.67
C GLU A 317 -10.13 22.70 -4.46
N ASP A 318 -10.52 22.30 -3.25
CA ASP A 318 -10.73 20.89 -2.91
C ASP A 318 -11.81 20.24 -3.79
N ASP A 319 -12.91 20.95 -4.08
CA ASP A 319 -13.98 20.50 -4.99
C ASP A 319 -13.46 20.09 -6.38
N TRP A 320 -12.46 20.81 -6.89
CA TRP A 320 -11.87 20.49 -8.18
C TRP A 320 -11.01 19.23 -8.09
N ILE A 321 -10.24 19.07 -7.01
CA ILE A 321 -9.42 17.89 -6.76
C ILE A 321 -10.30 16.64 -6.58
N VAL A 322 -11.43 16.76 -5.90
CA VAL A 322 -12.44 15.68 -5.80
C VAL A 322 -12.95 15.27 -7.19
N LYS A 323 -13.28 16.23 -8.06
CA LYS A 323 -13.69 15.93 -9.45
C LYS A 323 -12.57 15.24 -10.25
N LEU A 324 -11.31 15.61 -10.03
CA LEU A 324 -10.17 14.93 -10.63
C LEU A 324 -10.10 13.46 -10.18
N TYR A 325 -10.26 13.17 -8.89
CA TYR A 325 -10.25 11.79 -8.40
C TYR A 325 -11.41 10.97 -8.96
N LYS A 326 -12.61 11.56 -9.10
CA LYS A 326 -13.74 10.89 -9.75
C LYS A 326 -13.44 10.54 -11.21
N LEU A 327 -12.83 11.46 -11.97
CA LEU A 327 -12.40 11.18 -13.35
C LEU A 327 -11.36 10.05 -13.41
N ILE A 328 -10.41 10.00 -12.47
CA ILE A 328 -9.42 8.92 -12.38
C ILE A 328 -10.12 7.60 -12.04
N LEU A 329 -11.08 7.62 -11.12
CA LEU A 329 -11.85 6.44 -10.69
C LEU A 329 -12.62 5.78 -11.84
N THR A 330 -13.07 6.55 -12.84
CA THR A 330 -13.71 5.96 -14.03
C THR A 330 -12.75 5.12 -14.89
N GLN A 331 -11.44 5.32 -14.76
CA GLN A 331 -10.42 4.59 -15.52
C GLN A 331 -10.07 3.23 -14.89
N ARG A 332 -11.03 2.30 -14.89
CA ARG A 332 -10.91 0.98 -14.23
C ARG A 332 -9.66 0.19 -14.63
N GLN A 333 -9.19 0.35 -15.87
CA GLN A 333 -7.98 -0.33 -16.36
C GLN A 333 -6.72 0.09 -15.59
N TRP A 334 -6.61 1.35 -15.15
CA TRP A 334 -5.45 1.82 -14.38
C TRP A 334 -5.35 1.09 -13.03
N PHE A 335 -6.47 0.83 -12.35
CA PHE A 335 -6.49 0.08 -11.09
C PHE A 335 -6.26 -1.43 -11.29
N THR A 336 -6.75 -2.00 -12.40
CA THR A 336 -6.42 -3.39 -12.76
C THR A 336 -4.92 -3.56 -12.99
N ASN A 337 -4.30 -2.60 -13.69
CA ASN A 337 -2.86 -2.58 -13.90
C ASN A 337 -2.10 -2.40 -12.57
N LEU A 338 -2.57 -1.52 -11.69
CA LEU A 338 -1.97 -1.32 -10.36
C LEU A 338 -1.92 -2.61 -9.53
N ASN A 339 -3.04 -3.35 -9.49
CA ASN A 339 -3.12 -4.62 -8.78
C ASN A 339 -2.22 -5.70 -9.39
N SER A 340 -2.09 -5.73 -10.72
CA SER A 340 -1.19 -6.69 -11.39
C SER A 340 0.30 -6.42 -11.12
N GLN A 341 0.67 -5.16 -10.88
CA GLN A 341 2.05 -4.76 -10.58
C GLN A 341 2.51 -5.22 -9.20
N LYS A 342 1.59 -5.33 -8.21
CA LYS A 342 1.91 -5.89 -6.88
C LYS A 342 2.45 -7.33 -6.97
N ALA A 343 2.06 -8.07 -8.01
CA ALA A 343 2.53 -9.44 -8.24
C ALA A 343 3.83 -9.54 -9.06
N LYS A 344 4.08 -8.60 -10.00
CA LYS A 344 5.24 -8.61 -10.92
C LYS A 344 5.65 -7.19 -11.34
N PRO A 345 6.64 -6.56 -10.70
CA PRO A 345 7.09 -5.21 -11.04
C PRO A 345 7.65 -5.14 -12.47
N LYS A 346 7.13 -4.24 -13.31
CA LYS A 346 7.67 -3.94 -14.65
C LYS A 346 8.14 -2.49 -14.76
N TRP A 347 9.08 -2.23 -15.67
CA TRP A 347 9.72 -0.93 -15.89
C TRP A 347 8.83 0.11 -16.62
N ASP A 348 7.65 -0.27 -17.12
CA ASP A 348 6.75 0.59 -17.89
C ASP A 348 5.42 0.82 -17.13
N ILE A 349 5.50 1.45 -15.96
CA ILE A 349 4.35 1.72 -15.08
C ILE A 349 3.62 2.99 -15.51
N GLU A 350 4.34 4.05 -15.91
CA GLU A 350 3.75 5.36 -16.18
C GLU A 350 2.82 5.37 -17.40
N SER A 351 3.12 4.58 -18.44
CA SER A 351 2.22 4.44 -19.59
C SER A 351 0.91 3.74 -19.25
N LYS A 352 0.91 2.88 -18.22
CA LYS A 352 -0.23 2.04 -17.80
C LYS A 352 -1.02 2.62 -16.64
N ILE A 353 -0.36 3.45 -15.83
CA ILE A 353 -0.88 4.11 -14.63
C ILE A 353 -0.34 5.55 -14.64
N PRO A 354 -0.93 6.45 -15.43
CA PRO A 354 -0.38 7.79 -15.68
C PRO A 354 -0.18 8.63 -14.42
N PHE A 355 -0.97 8.39 -13.38
CA PHE A 355 -0.94 9.17 -12.14
C PHE A 355 0.09 8.65 -11.12
N PHE A 356 0.76 7.52 -11.38
CA PHE A 356 1.60 6.83 -10.38
C PHE A 356 2.66 7.75 -9.74
N ASN A 357 3.29 8.63 -10.53
CA ASN A 357 4.31 9.58 -10.05
C ASN A 357 3.85 11.02 -10.02
N LYS A 358 2.57 11.28 -10.27
CA LYS A 358 2.04 12.63 -10.28
C LYS A 358 1.71 13.04 -8.85
N PRO A 359 2.03 14.27 -8.42
CA PRO A 359 1.77 14.74 -7.07
C PRO A 359 0.29 15.10 -6.92
N ILE A 360 -0.59 14.09 -7.01
CA ILE A 360 -2.03 14.27 -7.05
C ILE A 360 -2.69 14.13 -5.68
N VAL A 361 -1.99 13.61 -4.67
CA VAL A 361 -2.54 13.40 -3.33
C VAL A 361 -2.39 14.66 -2.50
N ARG A 362 -3.52 15.27 -2.11
CA ARG A 362 -3.54 16.47 -1.28
C ARG A 362 -3.57 16.12 0.20
N LEU A 363 -2.57 16.59 0.93
CA LEU A 363 -2.46 16.41 2.38
C LEU A 363 -3.27 17.46 3.16
N GLN A 364 -3.46 17.21 4.46
CA GLN A 364 -4.17 18.11 5.37
C GLN A 364 -3.60 19.54 5.39
N ASN A 365 -2.28 19.69 5.27
CA ASN A 365 -1.60 20.99 5.16
C ASN A 365 -1.71 21.66 3.77
N GLY A 366 -2.45 21.06 2.82
CA GLY A 366 -2.63 21.56 1.46
C GLY A 366 -1.49 21.25 0.48
N SER A 367 -0.40 20.65 0.95
CA SER A 367 0.68 20.20 0.08
C SER A 367 0.26 19.00 -0.78
N GLN A 368 0.96 18.83 -1.90
CA GLN A 368 0.69 17.78 -2.88
C GLN A 368 1.84 16.77 -2.92
N VAL A 369 1.53 15.49 -2.76
CA VAL A 369 2.47 14.37 -2.77
C VAL A 369 2.05 13.30 -3.79
N LYS A 370 2.99 12.42 -4.11
CA LYS A 370 2.71 11.27 -4.97
C LYS A 370 1.83 10.27 -4.21
N PRO A 371 1.11 9.38 -4.91
CA PRO A 371 0.38 8.30 -4.27
C PRO A 371 1.27 7.36 -3.45
N PHE A 372 2.45 6.99 -3.99
CA PHE A 372 3.31 5.96 -3.40
C PHE A 372 4.72 6.45 -3.06
N LYS A 373 5.30 5.90 -1.99
CA LYS A 373 6.66 6.22 -1.50
C LYS A 373 7.75 5.75 -2.48
N SER A 374 7.55 4.60 -3.12
CA SER A 374 8.49 4.00 -4.07
C SER A 374 7.78 3.40 -5.29
N TYR A 375 8.52 3.24 -6.38
CA TYR A 375 8.07 2.50 -7.57
C TYR A 375 7.98 0.99 -7.33
N THR A 376 8.83 0.47 -6.46
CA THR A 376 8.98 -0.98 -6.21
C THR A 376 8.01 -1.47 -5.15
N CYS A 377 7.71 -0.61 -4.17
CA CYS A 377 6.87 -0.91 -3.02
C CYS A 377 5.73 0.10 -3.09
N GLN A 378 4.54 -0.33 -3.51
CA GLN A 378 3.33 0.50 -3.63
C GLN A 378 2.77 0.90 -2.25
N GLU A 379 3.65 1.30 -1.34
CA GLU A 379 3.32 1.81 -0.03
C GLU A 379 2.74 3.22 -0.17
N PRO A 380 1.53 3.48 0.35
CA PRO A 380 0.93 4.79 0.37
C PRO A 380 1.85 5.85 1.00
N THR A 381 1.80 7.05 0.45
CA THR A 381 2.57 8.20 0.98
C THR A 381 1.83 8.93 2.09
N ALA A 382 0.55 8.61 2.31
CA ALA A 382 -0.29 9.23 3.32
C ALA A 382 -1.37 8.26 3.81
N TYR A 383 -2.07 8.67 4.87
CA TYR A 383 -3.09 7.87 5.54
C TYR A 383 -4.50 8.45 5.42
N LEU A 384 -5.50 7.59 5.60
CA LEU A 384 -6.92 7.97 5.72
C LEU A 384 -7.23 8.32 7.16
N SER A 385 -6.77 9.48 7.64
CA SER A 385 -7.05 9.93 9.01
C SER A 385 -7.93 11.17 9.01
N LYS A 386 -8.88 11.22 9.94
CA LYS A 386 -9.63 12.45 10.28
C LYS A 386 -8.87 13.37 11.25
N SER A 387 -7.61 13.05 11.57
CA SER A 387 -6.76 13.91 12.39
C SER A 387 -6.61 15.28 11.73
N ASN A 388 -6.89 16.34 12.50
CA ASN A 388 -6.68 17.73 12.07
C ASN A 388 -5.23 18.19 12.22
N GLN A 389 -4.29 17.28 12.50
CA GLN A 389 -2.88 17.61 12.69
C GLN A 389 -2.21 17.86 11.33
N ALA A 390 -1.71 19.08 11.12
CA ALA A 390 -1.17 19.50 9.83
C ALA A 390 0.15 18.80 9.43
N ASP A 391 0.94 18.37 10.42
CA ASP A 391 2.26 17.77 10.20
C ASP A 391 2.20 16.25 10.00
N PHE A 392 1.04 15.63 10.24
CA PHE A 392 0.82 14.22 9.96
C PHE A 392 0.48 14.04 8.46
N PRO A 393 1.10 13.10 7.73
CA PRO A 393 0.78 12.85 6.33
C PRO A 393 -0.59 12.15 6.19
N SER A 394 -1.67 12.89 6.39
CA SER A 394 -3.05 12.46 6.14
C SER A 394 -3.62 13.15 4.91
N VAL A 395 -4.45 12.41 4.17
CA VAL A 395 -5.28 12.99 3.10
C VAL A 395 -6.24 14.01 3.72
N LYS A 396 -6.40 15.16 3.05
CA LYS A 396 -7.20 16.27 3.59
C LYS A 396 -8.64 15.83 3.89
N SER A 397 -9.14 16.16 5.09
CA SER A 397 -10.45 15.71 5.57
C SER A 397 -11.63 16.12 4.69
N SER A 398 -11.62 17.35 4.16
CA SER A 398 -12.65 17.86 3.23
C SER A 398 -12.77 17.04 1.93
N ILE A 399 -11.71 16.36 1.52
CA ILE A 399 -11.71 15.46 0.36
C ILE A 399 -12.33 14.11 0.75
N LEU A 400 -12.02 13.61 1.94
CA LEU A 400 -12.51 12.31 2.44
C LEU A 400 -14.00 12.32 2.79
N ASP A 401 -14.60 13.50 2.94
CA ASP A 401 -16.05 13.66 3.10
C ASP A 401 -16.84 13.25 1.84
N ASP A 402 -16.21 13.26 0.66
CA ASP A 402 -16.79 12.72 -0.57
C ASP A 402 -16.54 11.19 -0.67
N PRO A 403 -17.59 10.35 -0.79
CA PRO A 403 -17.45 8.91 -0.75
C PRO A 403 -16.70 8.32 -1.94
N GLU A 404 -16.76 8.95 -3.12
CA GLU A 404 -16.05 8.47 -4.31
C GLU A 404 -14.55 8.83 -4.23
N ALA A 405 -14.23 10.02 -3.71
CA ALA A 405 -12.84 10.39 -3.41
C ALA A 405 -12.23 9.46 -2.34
N LYS A 406 -12.98 9.11 -1.29
CA LYS A 406 -12.53 8.12 -0.31
C LYS A 406 -12.29 6.75 -0.96
N SER A 407 -13.22 6.29 -1.78
CA SER A 407 -13.10 5.00 -2.51
C SER A 407 -11.87 4.97 -3.43
N PHE A 408 -11.51 6.11 -4.04
CA PHE A 408 -10.30 6.23 -4.84
C PHE A 408 -9.04 5.88 -4.02
N PHE A 409 -8.90 6.42 -2.81
CA PHE A 409 -7.74 6.13 -1.96
C PHE A 409 -7.75 4.71 -1.40
N GLU A 410 -8.92 4.18 -1.02
CA GLU A 410 -9.06 2.78 -0.58
C GLU A 410 -8.60 1.81 -1.69
N LEU A 411 -8.93 2.09 -2.96
CA LEU A 411 -8.45 1.30 -4.10
C LEU A 411 -6.94 1.40 -4.34
N LEU A 412 -6.32 2.50 -3.94
CA LEU A 412 -4.85 2.63 -3.95
C LEU A 412 -4.19 1.88 -2.80
N GLY A 413 -4.96 1.41 -1.81
CA GLY A 413 -4.47 0.73 -0.61
C GLY A 413 -4.14 1.66 0.54
N PHE A 414 -4.64 2.90 0.53
CA PHE A 414 -4.51 3.81 1.67
C PHE A 414 -5.43 3.30 2.79
N THR A 415 -4.91 3.30 4.01
CA THR A 415 -5.64 2.85 5.20
C THR A 415 -5.56 3.90 6.30
N GLU A 416 -6.37 3.74 7.34
CA GLU A 416 -6.15 4.46 8.59
C GLU A 416 -4.77 4.05 9.15
N PRO A 417 -4.04 4.96 9.81
CA PRO A 417 -2.74 4.62 10.39
C PRO A 417 -2.94 3.72 11.59
N SER A 418 -2.11 2.68 11.72
CA SER A 418 -1.98 1.97 13.00
C SER A 418 -1.30 2.85 14.04
N ASP A 419 -1.52 2.58 15.32
CA ASP A 419 -0.89 3.38 16.39
C ASP A 419 0.64 3.34 16.31
N THR A 420 1.23 2.24 15.84
CA THR A 420 2.66 2.12 15.57
C THR A 420 3.13 3.06 14.45
N GLU A 421 2.37 3.15 13.36
CA GLU A 421 2.71 4.05 12.24
C GLU A 421 2.55 5.51 12.64
N PHE A 422 1.48 5.83 13.37
CA PHE A 422 1.28 7.15 13.96
C PHE A 422 2.43 7.50 14.92
N LEU A 423 2.85 6.57 15.78
CA LEU A 423 4.00 6.74 16.65
C LEU A 423 5.28 7.07 15.86
N ILE A 424 5.61 6.24 14.86
CA ILE A 424 6.88 6.35 14.13
C ILE A 424 6.93 7.58 13.23
N GLU A 425 5.85 7.89 12.52
CA GLU A 425 5.85 8.99 11.54
C GLU A 425 5.55 10.36 12.15
N TYR A 426 4.95 10.41 13.35
CA TYR A 426 4.49 11.68 13.94
C TYR A 426 4.99 11.95 15.36
N ILE A 427 4.92 10.98 16.27
CA ILE A 427 5.28 11.21 17.67
C ILE A 427 6.80 11.24 17.83
N LEU A 428 7.51 10.21 17.37
CA LEU A 428 8.97 10.09 17.57
C LEU A 428 9.77 11.23 16.93
N PRO A 429 9.48 11.70 15.70
CA PRO A 429 10.23 12.80 15.10
C PRO A 429 10.17 14.11 15.89
N LYS A 430 9.17 14.30 16.77
CA LYS A 430 9.11 15.48 17.64
C LYS A 430 10.22 15.47 18.69
N TYR A 431 10.60 14.29 19.19
CA TYR A 431 11.68 14.14 20.18
C TYR A 431 13.07 14.35 19.58
N GLU A 432 13.23 14.18 18.27
CA GLU A 432 14.47 14.50 17.54
C GLU A 432 14.68 16.01 17.38
N ASN A 433 13.61 16.80 17.51
CA ASN A 433 13.65 18.26 17.41
C ASN A 433 13.67 18.89 18.82
N GLU A 434 14.44 19.96 19.06
CA GLU A 434 14.59 20.63 20.37
C GLU A 434 13.27 21.16 20.98
N LEU A 435 12.16 21.10 20.24
CA LEU A 435 10.81 21.52 20.66
C LEU A 435 10.27 20.69 21.84
N MET A 436 10.55 19.38 21.91
CA MET A 436 10.02 18.53 23.00
C MET A 436 10.65 18.82 24.36
N ALA A 437 11.90 19.29 24.38
CA ALA A 437 12.56 19.70 25.61
C ALA A 437 11.94 20.96 26.23
N GLN A 438 11.19 21.75 25.45
CA GLN A 438 10.50 22.97 25.88
C GLN A 438 9.01 22.76 26.20
N ALA A 439 8.47 21.57 25.92
CA ALA A 439 7.07 21.25 26.19
C ALA A 439 6.80 21.15 27.71
N ASP A 440 5.54 21.37 28.10
CA ASP A 440 5.15 21.19 29.50
C ASP A 440 5.18 19.70 29.91
N LEU A 441 5.29 19.47 31.22
CA LEU A 441 5.40 18.13 31.78
C LEU A 441 4.16 17.26 31.47
N SER A 442 2.96 17.85 31.47
CA SER A 442 1.72 17.13 31.17
C SER A 442 1.73 16.57 29.75
N TYR A 443 2.15 17.37 28.77
CA TYR A 443 2.26 16.97 27.38
C TYR A 443 3.32 15.88 27.18
N GLN A 444 4.45 15.98 27.88
CA GLN A 444 5.49 14.95 27.84
C GLN A 444 5.00 13.61 28.42
N ILE A 445 4.24 13.65 29.52
CA ILE A 445 3.62 12.44 30.13
C ILE A 445 2.57 11.84 29.19
N ASP A 446 1.68 12.64 28.62
CA ASP A 446 0.66 12.16 27.68
C ASP A 446 1.28 11.55 26.42
N THR A 447 2.35 12.15 25.91
CA THR A 447 3.08 11.63 24.76
C THR A 447 3.80 10.33 25.12
N ALA A 448 4.44 10.25 26.28
CA ALA A 448 5.05 9.01 26.79
C ALA A 448 4.01 7.88 26.94
N ARG A 449 2.80 8.19 27.42
CA ARG A 449 1.67 7.25 27.46
C ARG A 449 1.30 6.71 26.08
N GLN A 450 1.30 7.55 25.04
CA GLN A 450 1.04 7.10 23.67
C GLN A 450 2.13 6.15 23.16
N ILE A 451 3.41 6.41 23.50
CA ILE A 451 4.53 5.51 23.15
C ILE A 451 4.34 4.15 23.84
N ILE A 452 4.07 4.16 25.15
CA ILE A 452 3.88 2.94 25.95
C ILE A 452 2.66 2.15 25.46
N HIS A 453 1.54 2.82 25.19
CA HIS A 453 0.34 2.18 24.68
C HIS A 453 0.56 1.53 23.30
N ALA A 454 1.24 2.24 22.40
CA ALA A 454 1.62 1.69 21.10
C ALA A 454 2.56 0.48 21.22
N TRP A 455 3.42 0.44 22.24
CA TRP A 455 4.24 -0.73 22.56
C TRP A 455 3.39 -1.93 23.00
N GLU A 456 2.46 -1.73 23.93
CA GLU A 456 1.63 -2.81 24.50
C GLU A 456 0.80 -3.55 23.45
N ILE A 457 0.26 -2.83 22.47
CA ILE A 457 -0.58 -3.41 21.42
C ILE A 457 0.22 -3.92 20.21
N SER A 458 1.54 -3.69 20.18
CA SER A 458 2.40 -4.07 19.07
C SER A 458 2.84 -5.54 19.15
N ASN A 459 3.04 -6.17 17.98
CA ASN A 459 3.66 -7.50 17.89
C ASN A 459 5.19 -7.41 18.05
N ASN A 460 5.87 -8.56 18.12
CA ASN A 460 7.31 -8.63 18.38
C ASN A 460 8.17 -7.88 17.35
N GLU A 461 7.82 -7.95 16.06
CA GLU A 461 8.54 -7.23 14.99
C GLU A 461 8.46 -5.71 15.16
N LYS A 462 7.25 -5.19 15.44
CA LYS A 462 7.01 -3.76 15.67
C LYS A 462 7.67 -3.30 16.98
N LYS A 463 7.63 -4.11 18.03
CA LYS A 463 8.35 -3.84 19.29
C LYS A 463 9.85 -3.69 19.04
N LEU A 464 10.46 -4.58 18.25
CA LEU A 464 11.88 -4.46 17.89
C LEU A 464 12.19 -3.15 17.16
N LEU A 465 11.30 -2.74 16.24
CA LEU A 465 11.43 -1.47 15.52
C LEU A 465 11.31 -0.25 16.45
N ILE A 466 10.32 -0.25 17.37
CA ILE A 466 10.15 0.80 18.39
C ILE A 466 11.39 0.87 19.26
N LYS A 467 11.88 -0.27 19.78
CA LYS A 467 13.07 -0.35 20.64
C LYS A 467 14.28 0.29 19.97
N LYS A 468 14.58 -0.09 18.73
CA LYS A 468 15.69 0.46 17.93
C LYS A 468 15.57 1.97 17.72
N LYS A 469 14.35 2.50 17.55
CA LYS A 469 14.13 3.95 17.42
C LYS A 469 14.29 4.70 18.75
N LEU A 470 13.94 4.08 19.87
CA LEU A 470 14.01 4.70 21.20
C LEU A 470 15.40 4.66 21.85
N GLU A 471 16.32 3.79 21.41
CA GLU A 471 17.65 3.57 22.03
C GLU A 471 18.43 4.86 22.31
N ASN A 472 18.34 5.86 21.42
CA ASN A 472 19.09 7.13 21.53
C ASN A 472 18.19 8.33 21.79
N LEU A 473 16.89 8.13 22.08
CA LEU A 473 15.95 9.21 22.33
C LEU A 473 15.76 9.42 23.84
N LEU A 474 15.87 10.68 24.26
CA LEU A 474 15.36 11.13 25.55
C LEU A 474 13.85 11.31 25.37
N TRP A 475 13.06 10.43 25.97
CA TRP A 475 11.60 10.44 25.77
C TRP A 475 10.81 10.22 27.04
N LEU A 476 11.41 9.58 28.05
CA LEU A 476 10.74 9.13 29.25
C LEU A 476 10.85 10.22 30.34
N PRO A 477 9.73 10.83 30.79
CA PRO A 477 9.73 11.73 31.92
C PRO A 477 10.12 10.97 33.20
N ALA A 478 11.14 11.46 33.90
CA ALA A 478 11.68 10.83 35.09
C ALA A 478 12.17 11.87 36.11
N HIS A 479 12.34 11.44 37.36
CA HIS A 479 12.93 12.24 38.43
C HIS A 479 14.37 11.85 38.67
N SER A 480 15.19 12.84 39.04
CA SER A 480 16.57 12.60 39.47
C SER A 480 16.62 12.07 40.90
N TYR A 481 17.49 11.10 41.16
CA TYR A 481 17.82 10.72 42.53
C TYR A 481 18.60 11.82 43.27
N SER A 482 19.19 12.79 42.56
CA SER A 482 19.90 13.94 43.15
C SER A 482 18.97 15.03 43.69
N ASP A 483 17.78 15.18 43.10
CA ASP A 483 16.82 16.24 43.39
C ASP A 483 15.42 15.75 43.03
N GLU A 484 14.66 15.34 44.05
CA GLU A 484 13.31 14.78 43.89
C GLU A 484 12.34 15.76 43.23
N ASN A 485 12.59 17.07 43.32
CA ASN A 485 11.73 18.10 42.72
C ASN A 485 12.08 18.37 41.24
N LYS A 486 13.17 17.81 40.72
CA LYS A 486 13.66 18.07 39.37
C LYS A 486 13.22 16.96 38.41
N TYR A 487 12.32 17.32 37.51
CA TYR A 487 11.94 16.51 36.36
C TYR A 487 12.97 16.65 35.23
N ILE A 488 13.22 15.54 34.53
CA ILE A 488 14.03 15.52 33.32
C ILE A 488 13.47 14.50 32.32
N LEU A 489 13.67 14.78 31.04
CA LEU A 489 13.43 13.84 29.96
C LEU A 489 14.68 12.95 29.83
N SER A 490 14.53 11.65 30.06
CA SER A 490 15.66 10.72 30.09
C SER A 490 15.49 9.55 29.12
N GLY A 491 16.59 8.83 28.91
CA GLY A 491 16.59 7.56 28.19
C GLY A 491 16.07 6.45 29.12
N HIS A 492 15.22 5.59 28.59
CA HIS A 492 14.62 4.48 29.36
C HIS A 492 15.66 3.55 30.01
N ASN A 493 16.84 3.36 29.40
CA ASN A 493 17.90 2.48 29.89
C ASN A 493 18.62 2.95 31.17
N VAL A 494 18.47 4.23 31.56
CA VAL A 494 19.03 4.79 32.81
C VAL A 494 17.95 5.06 33.86
N CYS A 495 16.71 4.64 33.57
CA CYS A 495 15.58 4.80 34.47
C CYS A 495 15.30 3.51 35.23
N TYR A 496 14.84 3.65 36.48
CA TYR A 496 14.43 2.56 37.35
C TYR A 496 12.97 2.70 37.76
N VAL A 497 12.35 1.57 38.05
CA VAL A 497 11.10 1.52 38.82
C VAL A 497 11.44 1.80 40.29
N PRO A 498 10.88 2.84 40.91
CA PRO A 498 11.24 3.22 42.27
C PRO A 498 10.80 2.15 43.27
N ASN A 499 11.72 1.74 44.14
CA ASN A 499 11.47 0.91 45.30
C ASN A 499 12.48 1.26 46.41
N ASP A 500 12.18 0.91 47.65
CA ASP A 500 12.98 1.32 48.82
C ASP A 500 14.46 0.95 48.70
N LYS A 501 14.77 -0.23 48.14
CA LYS A 501 16.14 -0.74 47.97
C LYS A 501 16.93 0.06 46.92
N ILE A 502 16.34 0.29 45.75
CA ILE A 502 16.97 1.04 44.65
C ILE A 502 17.11 2.51 45.05
N SER A 503 16.06 3.09 45.64
CA SER A 503 16.09 4.47 46.13
C SER A 503 17.18 4.67 47.17
N LEU A 504 17.39 3.71 48.08
CA LEU A 504 18.50 3.74 49.04
C LEU A 504 19.88 3.69 48.33
N PHE A 505 20.05 2.80 47.36
CA PHE A 505 21.32 2.59 46.67
C PHE A 505 21.72 3.78 45.77
N LEU A 506 20.77 4.34 45.02
CA LEU A 506 21.00 5.46 44.08
C LEU A 506 20.77 6.84 44.69
N ALA A 507 20.39 6.94 45.98
CA ALA A 507 20.08 8.21 46.65
C ALA A 507 21.15 9.30 46.41
N GLY A 508 20.77 10.39 45.74
CA GLY A 508 21.64 11.52 45.41
C GLY A 508 22.35 11.43 44.05
N SER A 509 22.22 10.33 43.32
CA SER A 509 22.86 10.13 41.99
C SER A 509 22.30 11.10 40.94
N GLY A 510 23.17 11.77 40.19
CA GLY A 510 22.81 12.65 39.07
C GLY A 510 22.66 11.94 37.71
N ASP A 511 23.20 10.73 37.59
CA ASP A 511 23.30 9.98 36.33
C ASP A 511 22.22 8.89 36.18
N HIS A 512 21.38 8.70 37.21
CA HIS A 512 20.33 7.68 37.24
C HIS A 512 19.01 8.32 37.66
N TYR A 513 17.91 7.78 37.15
CA TYR A 513 16.59 8.38 37.31
C TYR A 513 15.54 7.34 37.71
N TYR A 514 14.40 7.77 38.21
CA TYR A 514 13.24 6.91 38.44
C TYR A 514 12.01 7.42 37.71
N ILE A 515 11.18 6.48 37.25
CA ILE A 515 9.95 6.81 36.50
C ILE A 515 9.02 7.68 37.33
N CYS A 516 8.36 8.65 36.69
CA CYS A 516 7.42 9.53 37.39
C CYS A 516 6.19 8.75 37.90
N SER A 517 5.56 9.28 38.95
CA SER A 517 4.42 8.64 39.61
C SER A 517 3.25 8.34 38.66
N GLU A 518 3.06 9.19 37.66
CA GLU A 518 1.98 9.17 36.67
C GLU A 518 2.14 8.06 35.61
N LEU A 519 3.31 7.42 35.55
CA LEU A 519 3.62 6.31 34.63
C LEU A 519 3.81 4.97 35.36
N GLN A 520 3.71 4.94 36.69
CA GLN A 520 3.92 3.72 37.47
C GLN A 520 2.85 2.64 37.24
N ASP A 521 1.65 3.03 36.80
CA ASP A 521 0.59 2.12 36.41
C ASP A 521 0.97 1.26 35.18
N MET A 522 1.87 1.75 34.33
CA MET A 522 2.38 1.04 33.14
C MET A 522 3.79 0.47 33.33
N LYS A 523 4.23 0.25 34.58
CA LYS A 523 5.60 -0.25 34.88
C LYS A 523 5.95 -1.55 34.17
N ALA A 524 4.99 -2.47 33.95
CA ALA A 524 5.25 -3.75 33.30
C ALA A 524 5.71 -3.56 31.85
N ALA A 525 5.04 -2.69 31.10
CA ALA A 525 5.43 -2.33 29.73
C ALA A 525 6.78 -1.61 29.71
N LEU A 526 7.00 -0.68 30.65
CA LEU A 526 8.27 0.04 30.77
C LEU A 526 9.45 -0.90 31.06
N ILE A 527 9.26 -1.93 31.88
CA ILE A 527 10.29 -2.96 32.13
C ILE A 527 10.61 -3.72 30.85
N GLU A 528 9.60 -4.14 30.10
CA GLU A 528 9.78 -4.80 28.79
C GLU A 528 10.53 -3.90 27.79
N MET A 529 10.29 -2.58 27.86
CA MET A 529 10.97 -1.58 27.03
C MET A 529 12.43 -1.32 27.46
N GLY A 530 12.85 -1.72 28.67
CA GLY A 530 14.23 -1.59 29.17
C GLY A 530 14.41 -0.74 30.43
N VAL A 531 13.33 -0.26 31.06
CA VAL A 531 13.40 0.35 32.40
C VAL A 531 13.72 -0.74 33.42
N LYS A 532 14.66 -0.45 34.33
CA LYS A 532 15.19 -1.47 35.26
C LYS A 532 14.33 -1.58 36.52
N ASP A 533 14.08 -2.78 37.01
CA ASP A 533 13.37 -3.05 38.27
C ASP A 533 14.29 -3.56 39.40
N CYS A 534 15.56 -3.78 39.09
CA CYS A 534 16.65 -4.10 40.02
C CYS A 534 17.93 -3.34 39.63
N ILE A 535 18.92 -3.28 40.53
CA ILE A 535 20.23 -2.69 40.21
C ILE A 535 20.90 -3.57 39.15
N HIS A 536 21.14 -2.97 37.98
CA HIS A 536 21.65 -3.70 36.83
C HIS A 536 23.16 -3.91 36.94
N VAL A 537 23.57 -5.15 36.65
CA VAL A 537 24.96 -5.57 36.53
C VAL A 537 25.22 -5.79 35.05
N ALA A 538 26.14 -5.00 34.49
CA ALA A 538 26.55 -5.11 33.11
C ALA A 538 27.80 -5.99 33.03
N CYS A 539 27.67 -7.18 32.46
CA CYS A 539 28.75 -8.12 32.15
C CYS A 539 28.44 -8.87 30.85
N ARG A 540 29.46 -9.44 30.21
CA ARG A 540 29.32 -10.33 29.06
C ARG A 540 28.85 -11.72 29.48
N GLU A 541 28.22 -12.44 28.56
CA GLU A 541 27.77 -13.82 28.80
C GLU A 541 28.94 -14.81 28.72
N GLU A 542 28.77 -15.92 29.43
CA GLU A 542 29.70 -17.05 29.46
C GLU A 542 29.52 -17.91 28.20
N ASP A 543 30.62 -18.53 27.74
CA ASP A 543 30.60 -19.57 26.72
C ASP A 543 30.23 -20.94 27.33
N ASP A 544 30.12 -21.97 26.48
CA ASP A 544 29.77 -23.33 26.88
C ASP A 544 30.78 -23.95 27.89
N ASP A 545 32.00 -23.41 27.95
CA ASP A 545 33.06 -23.83 28.88
C ASP A 545 33.08 -22.99 30.18
N GLY A 546 32.09 -22.09 30.38
CA GLY A 546 31.99 -21.21 31.54
C GLY A 546 33.00 -20.04 31.54
N ASN A 547 33.55 -19.68 30.38
CA ASN A 547 34.50 -18.59 30.22
C ASN A 547 33.85 -17.40 29.51
N VAL A 548 34.29 -16.18 29.84
CA VAL A 548 33.83 -14.97 29.14
C VAL A 548 34.80 -14.64 28.02
N ILE A 549 34.36 -14.71 26.77
CA ILE A 549 35.20 -14.31 25.63
C ILE A 549 35.38 -12.78 25.64
N ILE A 550 36.62 -12.34 25.87
CA ILE A 550 36.93 -10.91 26.00
C ILE A 550 37.32 -10.31 24.65
N LEU A 551 38.14 -11.04 23.90
CA LEU A 551 38.63 -10.68 22.57
C LEU A 551 38.88 -11.96 21.77
N ASP A 552 38.35 -12.03 20.55
CA ASP A 552 38.63 -13.13 19.62
C ASP A 552 39.04 -12.55 18.26
N GLU A 553 40.34 -12.24 18.12
CA GLU A 553 40.91 -11.72 16.89
C GLU A 553 42.08 -12.59 16.43
N ARG A 554 42.38 -12.55 15.13
CA ARG A 554 43.44 -13.37 14.54
C ARG A 554 44.79 -13.12 15.24
N GLY A 555 45.25 -14.10 16.01
CA GLY A 555 46.54 -14.06 16.70
C GLY A 555 46.50 -13.43 18.10
N SER A 556 45.33 -13.06 18.61
CA SER A 556 45.13 -12.58 19.98
C SER A 556 43.75 -12.96 20.49
N HIS A 557 43.73 -13.92 21.40
CA HIS A 557 42.53 -14.42 22.04
C HIS A 557 42.63 -14.15 23.54
N LEU A 558 41.62 -13.48 24.11
CA LEU A 558 41.49 -13.24 25.53
C LEU A 558 40.16 -13.82 26.03
N ARG A 559 40.20 -14.54 27.14
CA ARG A 559 39.00 -14.97 27.86
C ARG A 559 39.17 -14.82 29.37
N GLY A 560 38.09 -14.47 30.06
CA GLY A 560 38.02 -14.53 31.51
C GLY A 560 37.56 -15.91 31.96
N LEU A 561 38.17 -16.45 33.00
CA LEU A 561 37.85 -17.77 33.52
C LEU A 561 36.70 -17.69 34.54
N ASP A 562 35.94 -18.79 34.68
CA ASP A 562 34.91 -18.98 35.71
C ASP A 562 33.88 -17.82 35.75
N GLY A 563 33.41 -17.39 34.57
CA GLY A 563 32.45 -16.30 34.42
C GLY A 563 33.00 -14.88 34.67
N PHE A 564 34.31 -14.70 34.86
CA PHE A 564 34.89 -13.39 35.15
C PHE A 564 34.91 -12.47 33.91
N ASP A 565 34.31 -11.29 34.02
CA ASP A 565 34.43 -10.22 33.03
C ASP A 565 35.18 -9.01 33.61
N PRO A 566 36.36 -8.61 33.08
CA PRO A 566 37.11 -7.46 33.58
C PRO A 566 36.41 -6.11 33.37
N ILE A 567 35.44 -6.02 32.45
CA ILE A 567 34.66 -4.79 32.26
C ILE A 567 33.33 -4.82 33.02
N ALA A 568 33.08 -5.88 33.81
CA ALA A 568 31.89 -5.97 34.64
C ALA A 568 31.75 -4.74 35.53
N ARG A 569 30.56 -4.15 35.53
CA ARG A 569 30.23 -2.97 36.33
C ARG A 569 28.80 -3.06 36.86
N VAL A 570 28.55 -2.37 37.96
CA VAL A 570 27.22 -2.22 38.54
C VAL A 570 26.81 -0.76 38.39
N ASP A 571 25.63 -0.51 37.83
CA ASP A 571 25.13 0.84 37.64
C ASP A 571 25.11 1.60 38.97
N GLY A 572 25.76 2.76 39.03
CA GLY A 572 25.78 3.63 40.21
C GLY A 572 26.62 3.14 41.39
N LEU A 573 27.39 2.04 41.29
CA LEU A 573 28.15 1.50 42.42
C LEU A 573 29.22 2.45 42.96
N ASP A 574 30.02 3.08 42.09
CA ASP A 574 31.04 4.07 42.49
C ASP A 574 30.41 5.18 43.34
N TYR A 575 29.27 5.67 42.87
CA TYR A 575 28.50 6.70 43.55
C TYR A 575 27.93 6.17 44.88
N ALA A 576 27.33 4.98 44.90
CA ALA A 576 26.77 4.39 46.12
C ALA A 576 27.82 4.19 47.21
N ILE A 577 29.05 3.79 46.83
CA ILE A 577 30.20 3.66 47.72
C ILE A 577 30.60 5.04 48.28
N GLN A 578 30.79 6.04 47.41
CA GLN A 578 31.15 7.40 47.83
C GLN A 578 30.09 8.04 48.73
N ALA A 579 28.81 7.85 48.40
CA ALA A 579 27.69 8.31 49.20
C ALA A 579 27.71 7.64 50.58
N THR A 580 27.94 6.32 50.64
CA THR A 580 28.06 5.57 51.90
C THR A 580 29.21 6.07 52.78
N ILE A 581 30.36 6.39 52.18
CA ILE A 581 31.50 6.97 52.89
C ILE A 581 31.15 8.37 53.43
N SER A 582 30.38 9.15 52.67
CA SER A 582 30.03 10.52 53.04
C SER A 582 28.98 10.59 54.14
N ASP A 583 27.91 9.80 54.04
CA ASP A 583 26.77 9.82 54.97
C ASP A 583 26.83 8.75 56.07
N HIS A 584 27.80 7.83 56.01
CA HIS A 584 27.97 6.71 56.94
C HIS A 584 26.73 5.81 57.05
N ASN A 585 25.99 5.62 55.94
CA ASN A 585 24.76 4.84 55.91
C ASN A 585 25.02 3.32 55.93
N ILE A 586 24.79 2.71 57.11
CA ILE A 586 24.99 1.27 57.34
C ILE A 586 24.04 0.41 56.48
N ASP A 587 22.81 0.85 56.22
CA ASP A 587 21.85 0.08 55.43
C ASP A 587 22.25 0.03 53.95
N ARG A 588 22.81 1.13 53.41
CA ARG A 588 23.37 1.14 52.05
C ARG A 588 24.59 0.22 51.96
N ALA A 589 25.50 0.27 52.93
CA ALA A 589 26.64 -0.65 53.00
C ALA A 589 26.18 -2.12 53.08
N LYS A 590 25.16 -2.41 53.88
CA LYS A 590 24.57 -3.74 54.01
C LYS A 590 23.95 -4.22 52.70
N PHE A 591 23.24 -3.34 51.99
CA PHE A 591 22.65 -3.65 50.69
C PHE A 591 23.72 -3.94 49.63
N ILE A 592 24.76 -3.09 49.55
CA ILE A 592 25.91 -3.31 48.65
C ILE A 592 26.55 -4.67 48.95
N TRP A 593 26.85 -4.97 50.22
CA TRP A 593 27.47 -6.24 50.60
C TRP A 593 26.59 -7.45 50.27
N ASN A 594 25.35 -7.48 50.78
CA ASN A 594 24.49 -8.65 50.69
C ASN A 594 23.90 -8.91 49.31
N GLU A 595 23.43 -7.86 48.64
CA GLU A 595 22.56 -7.99 47.46
C GLU A 595 23.31 -7.69 46.15
N ILE A 596 24.43 -6.95 46.22
CA ILE A 596 25.26 -6.65 45.05
C ILE A 596 26.50 -7.52 45.01
N LEU A 597 27.34 -7.52 46.06
CA LEU A 597 28.64 -8.18 46.01
C LEU A 597 28.56 -9.71 46.15
N ILE A 598 27.73 -10.25 47.06
CA ILE A 598 27.63 -11.71 47.25
C ILE A 598 27.17 -12.45 45.98
N PRO A 599 26.10 -12.03 45.29
CA PRO A 599 25.66 -12.71 44.07
C PRO A 599 26.68 -12.59 42.93
N ASN A 600 27.37 -11.45 42.85
CA ASN A 600 28.30 -11.11 41.78
C ASN A 600 29.78 -11.26 42.16
N ARG A 601 30.08 -12.07 43.19
CA ARG A 601 31.45 -12.23 43.74
C ARG A 601 32.48 -12.69 42.70
N HIS A 602 32.05 -13.50 41.73
CA HIS A 602 32.88 -14.00 40.63
C HIS A 602 33.30 -12.87 39.67
N LEU A 603 32.58 -11.75 39.64
CA LEU A 603 32.88 -10.59 38.80
C LEU A 603 33.81 -9.58 39.47
N ILE A 604 34.14 -9.71 40.77
CA ILE A 604 34.94 -8.69 41.50
C ILE A 604 36.41 -8.74 41.07
N SER A 605 37.00 -9.93 41.09
CA SER A 605 38.36 -10.20 40.62
C SER A 605 38.44 -11.63 40.09
N GLY A 606 39.25 -11.82 39.06
CA GLY A 606 39.41 -13.13 38.44
C GLY A 606 40.63 -13.19 37.53
N LYS A 607 40.75 -14.31 36.81
CA LYS A 607 41.88 -14.58 35.92
C LYS A 607 41.47 -14.43 34.46
N ILE A 608 42.35 -13.82 33.68
CA ILE A 608 42.25 -13.70 32.24
C ILE A 608 43.35 -14.54 31.60
N GLU A 609 42.98 -15.35 30.62
CA GLU A 609 43.90 -16.07 29.77
C GLU A 609 44.12 -15.32 28.46
N HIS A 610 45.38 -15.05 28.13
CA HIS A 610 45.80 -14.56 26.82
C HIS A 610 46.52 -15.64 26.03
N SER A 611 46.13 -15.84 24.77
CA SER A 611 46.75 -16.81 23.88
C SER A 611 46.83 -16.26 22.45
N THR A 612 47.89 -16.62 21.72
CA THR A 612 47.98 -16.35 20.27
C THR A 612 47.23 -17.38 19.41
N LYS A 613 46.70 -18.44 20.04
CA LYS A 613 45.94 -19.53 19.41
C LYS A 613 44.55 -19.64 20.03
N GLN A 614 43.54 -19.80 19.21
CA GLN A 614 42.14 -19.98 19.63
C GLN A 614 41.91 -21.21 20.53
N SER A 615 42.78 -22.22 20.47
CA SER A 615 42.73 -23.40 21.35
C SER A 615 43.30 -23.17 22.76
N PHE A 616 43.72 -21.93 23.09
CA PHE A 616 44.33 -21.57 24.38
C PHE A 616 45.46 -22.49 24.84
N LYS A 617 46.24 -23.07 23.89
CA LYS A 617 47.42 -23.88 24.23
C LYS A 617 48.58 -23.01 24.72
N ASN A 618 49.03 -23.25 25.95
CA ASN A 618 50.05 -22.46 26.68
C ASN A 618 49.64 -20.99 26.87
N PRO A 619 48.51 -20.71 27.56
CA PRO A 619 48.05 -19.35 27.76
C PRO A 619 48.89 -18.62 28.82
N LEU A 620 48.99 -17.30 28.70
CA LEU A 620 49.46 -16.42 29.76
C LEU A 620 48.27 -16.10 30.67
N ASN A 621 48.40 -16.42 31.96
CA ASN A 621 47.38 -16.13 32.97
C ASN A 621 47.71 -14.81 33.69
N ILE A 622 46.74 -13.91 33.77
CA ILE A 622 46.86 -12.62 34.47
C ILE A 622 45.67 -12.47 35.42
N GLU A 623 45.94 -12.12 36.67
CA GLU A 623 44.91 -11.81 37.66
C GLU A 623 44.56 -10.32 37.58
N VAL A 624 43.26 -10.01 37.45
CA VAL A 624 42.76 -8.67 37.17
C VAL A 624 41.50 -8.42 38.01
N LYS A 625 41.28 -7.16 38.39
CA LYS A 625 40.03 -6.71 39.03
C LYS A 625 39.10 -6.11 37.99
N SER A 626 37.81 -6.29 38.16
CA SER A 626 36.83 -5.60 37.31
C SER A 626 36.58 -4.17 37.79
N LYS A 627 35.69 -3.44 37.09
CA LYS A 627 35.22 -2.13 37.57
C LYS A 627 34.48 -2.23 38.90
N ILE A 628 33.83 -3.35 39.19
CA ILE A 628 33.23 -3.62 40.51
C ILE A 628 34.32 -3.68 41.58
N GLY A 629 35.40 -4.41 41.32
CA GLY A 629 36.54 -4.52 42.24
C GLY A 629 37.27 -3.20 42.45
N GLU A 630 37.42 -2.38 41.41
CA GLU A 630 37.98 -1.02 41.53
C GLU A 630 37.07 -0.10 42.37
N ALA A 631 35.75 -0.16 42.18
CA ALA A 631 34.77 0.69 42.85
C ALA A 631 34.77 0.53 44.37
N ILE A 632 34.84 -0.71 44.84
CA ILE A 632 34.76 -1.03 46.28
C ILE A 632 36.06 -0.71 47.04
N GLU A 633 37.15 -0.42 46.35
CA GLU A 633 38.44 0.01 46.92
C GLU A 633 38.59 1.53 46.99
N LEU A 634 37.57 2.30 46.59
CA LEU A 634 37.61 3.77 46.59
C LEU A 634 37.74 4.38 48.00
N GLY A 635 37.47 3.63 49.07
CA GLY A 635 37.68 4.07 50.44
C GLY A 635 36.97 3.22 51.50
N PRO A 636 36.95 3.68 52.76
CA PRO A 636 36.42 2.92 53.88
C PRO A 636 34.89 3.00 53.94
N TRP A 637 34.19 2.08 53.26
CA TRP A 637 32.73 2.07 53.19
C TRP A 637 32.08 0.93 54.01
N LEU A 638 32.87 0.01 54.57
CA LEU A 638 32.37 -1.17 55.27
C LEU A 638 32.40 -0.95 56.80
N PRO A 639 31.25 -0.98 57.50
CA PRO A 639 31.21 -0.76 58.94
C PRO A 639 31.63 -2.02 59.73
N ASN A 640 32.21 -1.83 60.91
CA ASN A 640 32.40 -2.88 61.92
C ASN A 640 31.21 -2.94 62.90
N ASN A 641 31.22 -3.89 63.83
CA ASN A 641 30.19 -4.09 64.85
C ASN A 641 29.93 -2.88 65.78
N GLN A 642 30.84 -1.89 65.81
CA GLN A 642 30.69 -0.63 66.54
C GLN A 642 30.19 0.52 65.64
N GLY A 643 29.98 0.28 64.34
CA GLY A 643 29.53 1.26 63.36
C GLY A 643 30.66 2.13 62.77
N HIS A 644 31.93 1.82 63.05
CA HIS A 644 33.07 2.51 62.44
C HIS A 644 33.38 1.92 61.06
N PHE A 645 33.66 2.77 60.08
CA PHE A 645 33.87 2.38 58.69
C PHE A 645 35.36 2.15 58.39
N TYR A 646 35.66 1.05 57.71
CA TYR A 646 37.01 0.58 57.39
C TYR A 646 37.15 0.25 55.92
N ASN A 647 38.40 0.21 55.44
CA ASN A 647 38.70 -0.41 54.16
C ASN A 647 38.48 -1.93 54.27
N ILE A 648 38.18 -2.55 53.15
CA ILE A 648 37.86 -3.98 53.08
C ILE A 648 38.98 -4.83 53.69
N SER A 649 40.24 -4.53 53.36
CA SER A 649 41.42 -5.26 53.84
C SER A 649 41.75 -5.05 55.33
N GLU A 650 41.09 -4.10 56.00
CA GLU A 650 41.34 -3.75 57.40
C GLU A 650 40.32 -4.38 58.36
N LEU A 651 39.29 -5.07 57.84
CA LEU A 651 38.19 -5.60 58.61
C LEU A 651 38.15 -7.14 58.55
N SER A 652 37.95 -7.79 59.70
CA SER A 652 37.71 -9.23 59.73
C SER A 652 36.25 -9.57 59.42
N LEU A 653 36.01 -10.71 58.76
CA LEU A 653 34.65 -11.23 58.49
C LEU A 653 33.80 -11.36 59.77
N ALA A 654 34.43 -11.65 60.92
CA ALA A 654 33.74 -11.75 62.22
C ALA A 654 33.29 -10.40 62.78
N GLU A 655 33.92 -9.30 62.35
CA GLU A 655 33.68 -7.95 62.87
C GLU A 655 32.53 -7.24 62.15
N LEU A 656 31.92 -7.84 61.12
CA LEU A 656 30.77 -7.27 60.43
C LEU A 656 29.55 -7.10 61.37
N PRO A 657 28.77 -6.00 61.25
CA PRO A 657 27.56 -5.78 62.04
C PRO A 657 26.50 -6.87 61.84
N GLU A 658 25.52 -6.94 62.74
CA GLU A 658 24.37 -7.82 62.60
C GLU A 658 23.58 -7.52 61.31
N GLY A 659 23.21 -8.57 60.56
CA GLY A 659 22.50 -8.46 59.28
C GLY A 659 23.37 -8.48 58.01
N PHE A 660 24.69 -8.31 58.10
CA PHE A 660 25.60 -8.63 56.99
C PHE A 660 25.73 -10.15 56.85
N SER A 661 25.72 -10.70 55.65
CA SER A 661 25.97 -12.14 55.46
C SER A 661 27.46 -12.42 55.62
N ARG A 662 27.81 -13.49 56.37
CA ARG A 662 29.21 -13.89 56.60
C ARG A 662 29.67 -14.80 55.47
N ASP A 663 29.65 -14.29 54.23
CA ASP A 663 30.05 -15.06 53.06
C ASP A 663 31.58 -15.16 52.98
N ARG A 664 32.09 -16.37 53.22
CA ARG A 664 33.53 -16.64 53.22
C ARG A 664 34.13 -16.51 51.83
N ARG A 665 33.42 -16.91 50.77
CA ARG A 665 33.95 -16.86 49.40
C ARG A 665 34.14 -15.42 48.95
N LEU A 666 33.18 -14.54 49.29
CA LEU A 666 33.32 -13.10 49.07
C LEU A 666 34.51 -12.55 49.88
N ALA A 667 34.64 -12.91 51.15
CA ALA A 667 35.75 -12.48 51.99
C ALA A 667 37.13 -12.89 51.42
N GLU A 668 37.24 -14.11 50.86
CA GLU A 668 38.45 -14.61 50.19
C GLU A 668 38.79 -13.79 48.95
N VAL A 669 37.79 -13.53 48.09
CA VAL A 669 37.93 -12.70 46.88
C VAL A 669 38.35 -11.27 47.24
N LEU A 670 37.84 -10.75 48.35
CA LEU A 670 38.11 -9.41 48.85
C LEU A 670 39.40 -9.29 49.68
N GLY A 671 40.08 -10.40 49.97
CA GLY A 671 41.31 -10.41 50.78
C GLY A 671 41.10 -10.00 52.25
N MET A 672 39.91 -10.26 52.81
CA MET A 672 39.58 -9.98 54.21
C MET A 672 40.17 -11.04 55.15
N GLU A 673 40.40 -10.67 56.42
CA GLU A 673 40.84 -11.63 57.43
C GLU A 673 39.68 -12.58 57.82
N ILE A 674 39.86 -13.87 57.54
CA ILE A 674 38.91 -14.94 57.85
C ILE A 674 39.42 -15.67 59.09
N PRO A 675 38.67 -15.69 60.21
CA PRO A 675 39.08 -16.40 61.42
C PRO A 675 39.28 -17.89 61.15
N GLU A 676 40.40 -18.46 61.63
CA GLU A 676 40.73 -19.89 61.46
C GLU A 676 39.78 -20.85 62.22
N ASP A 677 39.08 -20.36 63.25
CA ASP A 677 38.23 -21.16 64.14
C ASP A 677 36.73 -20.80 64.02
N ASP A 678 36.08 -21.23 62.93
CA ASP A 678 34.61 -21.21 62.81
C ASP A 678 34.01 -22.32 63.70
N PRO A 679 33.04 -22.02 64.61
CA PRO A 679 32.33 -23.02 65.41
C PRO A 679 31.76 -24.19 64.60
N PHE A 680 31.37 -23.96 63.33
CA PHE A 680 30.90 -25.02 62.44
C PHE A 680 32.03 -25.95 61.97
N ASP A 681 33.25 -25.46 61.78
CA ASP A 681 34.41 -26.26 61.36
C ASP A 681 34.94 -27.14 62.50
N ILE A 682 34.74 -26.70 63.74
CA ILE A 682 35.03 -27.48 64.96
C ILE A 682 33.96 -28.57 65.12
N PHE A 683 32.67 -28.21 65.05
CA PHE A 683 31.56 -29.15 65.21
C PHE A 683 31.54 -30.21 64.08
N ALA A 684 31.84 -29.81 62.84
CA ALA A 684 32.03 -30.68 61.68
C ALA A 684 33.05 -31.80 61.93
N ARG A 685 34.22 -31.43 62.49
CA ARG A 685 35.30 -32.35 62.85
C ARG A 685 34.89 -33.31 63.98
N GLU A 686 34.12 -32.83 64.96
CA GLU A 686 33.67 -33.67 66.08
C GLU A 686 32.66 -34.74 65.67
N ILE A 687 31.77 -34.44 64.71
CA ILE A 687 30.71 -35.37 64.27
C ILE A 687 31.02 -36.09 62.95
N GLY A 688 32.16 -35.79 62.32
CA GLY A 688 32.62 -36.44 61.09
C GLY A 688 31.85 -36.07 59.83
N LEU A 689 31.26 -34.86 59.77
CA LEU A 689 30.54 -34.33 58.62
C LEU A 689 31.34 -33.20 57.97
N PRO A 690 31.36 -33.06 56.63
CA PRO A 690 31.91 -31.87 55.97
C PRO A 690 31.21 -30.60 56.46
N ALA A 691 31.98 -29.55 56.74
CA ALA A 691 31.46 -28.31 57.32
C ALA A 691 30.44 -27.61 56.39
N GLU A 692 30.59 -27.78 55.07
CA GLU A 692 29.63 -27.30 54.06
C GLU A 692 28.21 -27.84 54.31
N ILE A 693 28.07 -29.12 54.70
CA ILE A 693 26.76 -29.74 54.95
C ILE A 693 26.07 -29.12 56.16
N LEU A 694 26.83 -28.83 57.22
CA LEU A 694 26.27 -28.19 58.42
C LEU A 694 25.81 -26.75 58.13
N ARG A 695 26.52 -26.04 57.26
CA ARG A 695 26.15 -24.69 56.83
C ARG A 695 24.92 -24.71 55.92
N GLU A 696 24.80 -25.67 55.00
CA GLU A 696 23.58 -25.85 54.20
C GLU A 696 22.34 -26.17 55.04
N LEU A 697 22.49 -27.00 56.08
CA LEU A 697 21.42 -27.31 57.03
C LEU A 697 20.99 -26.11 57.88
N LYS A 698 21.94 -25.21 58.21
CA LYS A 698 21.64 -23.93 58.89
C LYS A 698 20.85 -22.99 57.98
N ASN A 699 21.25 -22.89 56.72
CA ASN A 699 20.63 -21.98 55.75
C ASN A 699 19.28 -22.50 55.23
N ASN A 700 19.02 -23.81 55.37
CA ASN A 700 17.76 -24.46 55.00
C ASN A 700 17.23 -25.33 56.17
N PRO A 701 16.73 -24.73 57.26
CA PRO A 701 16.24 -25.45 58.44
C PRO A 701 15.10 -26.42 58.13
N ASP A 702 14.34 -26.12 57.07
CA ASP A 702 13.18 -26.88 56.62
C ASP A 702 13.55 -28.26 56.06
N LEU A 703 14.81 -28.46 55.66
CA LEU A 703 15.35 -29.75 55.19
C LEU A 703 15.76 -30.68 56.34
N VAL A 704 15.98 -30.12 57.54
CA VAL A 704 16.46 -30.87 58.73
C VAL A 704 15.48 -31.99 59.14
N PRO A 705 14.15 -31.78 59.19
CA PRO A 705 13.18 -32.83 59.50
C PRO A 705 13.23 -34.00 58.51
N ASP A 706 13.36 -33.71 57.21
CA ASP A 706 13.36 -34.72 56.15
C ASP A 706 14.63 -35.57 56.17
N ILE A 707 15.78 -34.93 56.39
CA ILE A 707 17.08 -35.61 56.53
C ILE A 707 17.13 -36.47 57.80
N LEU A 708 16.62 -35.95 58.93
CA LEU A 708 16.47 -36.74 60.16
C LEU A 708 15.51 -37.91 59.97
N SER A 709 14.44 -37.74 59.19
CA SER A 709 13.52 -38.83 58.84
C SER A 709 14.20 -39.90 57.97
N GLY A 710 15.07 -39.49 57.04
CA GLY A 710 15.87 -40.37 56.19
C GLY A 710 16.90 -41.18 56.99
N ILE A 711 17.62 -40.53 57.90
CA ILE A 711 18.60 -41.17 58.79
C ILE A 711 17.89 -42.14 59.76
N LYS A 712 16.73 -41.76 60.32
CA LYS A 712 15.88 -42.67 61.13
C LYS A 712 15.44 -43.90 60.33
N LYS A 713 14.96 -43.71 59.09
CA LYS A 713 14.54 -44.80 58.20
C LYS A 713 15.68 -45.78 57.90
N ILE A 714 16.93 -45.30 57.78
CA ILE A 714 18.12 -46.13 57.56
C ILE A 714 18.48 -46.94 58.82
N ILE A 715 18.43 -46.31 60.00
CA ILE A 715 18.69 -46.97 61.30
C ILE A 715 17.58 -48.00 61.62
N ASP A 716 16.33 -47.70 61.28
CA ASP A 716 15.18 -48.59 61.49
C ASP A 716 15.17 -49.77 60.50
N LYS A 717 15.63 -49.58 59.24
CA LYS A 717 15.82 -50.65 58.25
C LYS A 717 16.90 -51.66 58.65
N ALA A 718 17.89 -51.27 59.45
CA ALA A 718 18.97 -52.16 59.87
C ALA A 718 18.56 -53.19 60.94
N ASN A 719 17.41 -53.04 61.62
CA ASN A 719 17.13 -53.75 62.88
C ASN A 719 15.97 -54.76 62.91
N LYS A 720 15.15 -54.99 61.86
CA LYS A 720 14.04 -55.99 61.95
C LYS A 720 13.78 -56.84 60.70
N LYS A 721 13.81 -58.17 60.89
CA LYS A 721 13.36 -59.24 59.97
C LYS A 721 11.83 -59.19 59.72
N PRO A 722 11.34 -59.72 58.58
CA PRO A 722 10.00 -59.43 58.09
C PRO A 722 8.95 -60.46 58.54
N SER A 723 7.75 -59.99 58.91
CA SER A 723 6.52 -60.76 58.74
C SER A 723 5.27 -59.87 58.75
N LYS A 724 4.53 -60.00 57.64
CA LYS A 724 3.07 -59.90 57.40
C LYS A 724 2.29 -58.62 57.73
N ASN A 725 1.86 -58.02 56.61
CA ASN A 725 0.53 -57.52 56.29
C ASN A 725 0.02 -56.26 56.99
N GLN A 726 0.18 -55.12 56.29
CA GLN A 726 -0.90 -54.20 55.95
C GLN A 726 -0.50 -53.46 54.68
N LEU A 727 -1.30 -53.61 53.62
CA LEU A 727 -1.10 -53.03 52.29
C LEU A 727 -1.89 -51.74 52.22
N ASP A 728 -1.20 -50.61 52.16
CA ASP A 728 -1.72 -49.35 51.64
C ASP A 728 -0.68 -48.73 50.68
N MET A 729 -1.08 -48.74 49.40
CA MET A 729 -0.83 -47.79 48.33
C MET A 729 0.54 -47.07 48.23
N ASN A 730 1.40 -47.70 47.41
CA ASN A 730 2.31 -47.12 46.42
C ASN A 730 3.24 -45.97 46.84
N GLU A 731 4.38 -46.37 47.41
CA GLU A 731 5.65 -45.68 47.22
C GLU A 731 6.02 -45.67 45.73
N HIS A 732 6.22 -44.48 45.16
CA HIS A 732 6.71 -44.29 43.79
C HIS A 732 8.19 -44.67 43.70
N THR A 733 8.47 -45.88 43.22
CA THR A 733 9.67 -46.12 42.42
C THR A 733 9.38 -45.60 41.01
N ASP A 734 10.20 -44.66 40.52
CA ASP A 734 10.09 -44.21 39.13
C ASP A 734 10.27 -45.41 38.18
N PRO A 735 9.35 -45.61 37.21
CA PRO A 735 9.42 -46.74 36.29
C PRO A 735 10.61 -46.60 35.31
N GLU A 736 11.23 -47.71 34.94
CA GLU A 736 12.31 -47.72 33.94
C GLU A 736 11.74 -47.34 32.56
N PHE A 737 12.28 -46.26 31.96
CA PHE A 737 11.91 -45.84 30.61
C PHE A 737 12.51 -46.81 29.57
N PRO A 738 11.75 -47.28 28.57
CA PRO A 738 12.27 -48.24 27.58
C PRO A 738 13.41 -47.62 26.75
N MET A 739 14.57 -48.29 26.70
CA MET A 739 15.70 -47.92 25.83
C MET A 739 16.09 -49.12 24.96
N PHE A 740 16.07 -48.94 23.63
CA PHE A 740 16.46 -49.96 22.66
C PHE A 740 17.73 -49.52 21.92
N SER A 741 18.72 -50.42 21.78
CA SER A 741 19.92 -50.14 21.00
C SER A 741 19.63 -50.18 19.49
N ILE A 742 20.27 -49.32 18.70
CA ILE A 742 20.19 -49.30 17.24
C ILE A 742 21.44 -50.01 16.66
N PRO A 743 21.33 -51.24 16.14
CA PRO A 743 22.52 -51.97 15.67
C PRO A 743 23.10 -51.45 14.34
N ASP A 744 22.29 -50.80 13.51
CA ASP A 744 22.66 -50.30 12.17
C ASP A 744 21.82 -49.03 11.83
N PRO A 745 22.27 -47.83 12.29
CA PRO A 745 21.53 -46.58 12.11
C PRO A 745 21.37 -46.17 10.64
N GLU A 746 22.44 -46.23 9.84
CA GLU A 746 22.44 -45.81 8.42
C GLU A 746 21.46 -46.63 7.58
N ARG A 747 21.40 -47.95 7.82
CA ARG A 747 20.43 -48.80 7.13
C ARG A 747 19.00 -48.45 7.52
N ARG A 748 18.76 -48.09 8.79
CA ARG A 748 17.42 -47.73 9.29
C ARG A 748 16.96 -46.40 8.69
N GLU A 749 17.80 -45.37 8.70
CA GLU A 749 17.54 -44.08 8.07
C GLU A 749 17.15 -44.24 6.59
N ARG A 750 17.93 -45.02 5.83
CA ARG A 750 17.63 -45.28 4.41
C ARG A 750 16.29 -46.00 4.20
N VAL A 751 15.93 -46.93 5.08
CA VAL A 751 14.62 -47.63 5.00
C VAL A 751 13.48 -46.68 5.32
N VAL A 752 13.65 -45.82 6.34
CA VAL A 752 12.64 -44.83 6.74
C VAL A 752 12.45 -43.77 5.65
N SER A 753 13.54 -43.24 5.09
CA SER A 753 13.55 -42.28 3.98
C SER A 753 12.83 -42.86 2.73
N ASN A 754 13.15 -44.09 2.33
CA ASN A 754 12.44 -44.74 1.22
C ASN A 754 10.95 -44.95 1.51
N ASN A 755 10.60 -45.40 2.72
CA ASN A 755 9.21 -45.65 3.10
C ASN A 755 8.37 -44.36 3.12
N ILE A 756 8.93 -43.23 3.56
CA ILE A 756 8.18 -41.97 3.62
C ILE A 756 7.95 -41.36 2.23
N HIS A 757 8.90 -41.52 1.29
CA HIS A 757 8.69 -41.11 -0.10
C HIS A 757 7.62 -41.95 -0.81
N GLU A 758 7.50 -43.25 -0.47
CA GLU A 758 6.46 -44.15 -0.99
C GLU A 758 5.12 -44.03 -0.23
N ALA A 759 5.06 -43.28 0.88
CA ALA A 759 3.87 -43.14 1.70
C ALA A 759 2.75 -42.36 0.98
N PRO A 760 1.47 -42.75 1.18
CA PRO A 760 0.33 -42.03 0.61
C PRO A 760 0.18 -40.63 1.22
N ASP A 761 -0.34 -39.70 0.43
CA ASP A 761 -0.71 -38.36 0.92
C ASP A 761 -2.01 -38.40 1.74
N LYS A 762 -2.13 -37.51 2.72
CA LYS A 762 -3.28 -37.40 3.62
C LYS A 762 -4.54 -36.94 2.88
N ILE A 763 -5.56 -37.80 2.83
CA ILE A 763 -6.88 -37.50 2.22
C ILE A 763 -7.93 -37.32 3.33
N PHE A 764 -8.67 -36.21 3.29
CA PHE A 764 -9.69 -35.88 4.29
C PHE A 764 -11.08 -35.78 3.66
N GLU A 765 -12.06 -36.51 4.21
CA GLU A 765 -13.48 -36.37 3.92
C GLU A 765 -14.22 -35.90 5.19
N LYS A 766 -15.05 -34.85 5.10
CA LYS A 766 -15.99 -34.50 6.18
C LYS A 766 -17.12 -35.51 6.21
N LYS A 767 -17.09 -36.44 7.17
CA LYS A 767 -18.20 -37.38 7.44
C LYS A 767 -18.93 -37.01 8.71
N GLU A 768 -20.25 -36.83 8.62
CA GLU A 768 -21.14 -36.83 9.78
C GLU A 768 -21.21 -38.27 10.33
N ARG A 769 -20.40 -38.50 11.36
CA ARG A 769 -20.21 -39.72 12.17
C ARG A 769 -21.23 -40.87 12.01
N SER A 770 -20.75 -41.99 11.48
CA SER A 770 -20.68 -43.28 12.20
C SER A 770 -19.55 -44.16 11.61
N VAL A 771 -18.98 -45.02 12.46
CA VAL A 771 -17.62 -45.59 12.36
C VAL A 771 -17.57 -47.01 11.77
N ARG A 772 -16.44 -47.26 11.09
CA ARG A 772 -15.77 -48.52 10.68
C ARG A 772 -16.29 -49.26 9.45
N THR A 773 -15.48 -49.16 8.39
CA THR A 773 -15.28 -50.20 7.38
C THR A 773 -13.77 -50.33 7.12
N SER A 774 -13.26 -51.55 7.34
CA SER A 774 -11.96 -52.13 6.93
C SER A 774 -11.22 -51.38 5.81
N GLY A 775 -9.93 -51.07 5.86
CA GLY A 775 -8.83 -51.68 6.61
C GLY A 775 -7.60 -51.77 5.71
N ARG A 776 -6.93 -50.64 5.49
CA ARG A 776 -5.47 -50.53 5.36
C ARG A 776 -5.08 -49.31 6.19
N SER A 777 -5.36 -49.39 7.49
CA SER A 777 -5.03 -48.34 8.45
C SER A 777 -3.67 -48.65 9.03
N ILE A 778 -2.73 -47.76 8.81
CA ILE A 778 -1.52 -47.55 9.59
C ILE A 778 -1.82 -47.87 11.07
N ASP A 779 -1.10 -48.83 11.66
CA ASP A 779 -1.35 -49.41 12.99
C ASP A 779 -0.48 -48.73 14.05
N LYS A 780 -0.64 -47.40 14.13
CA LYS A 780 0.13 -46.51 15.01
C LYS A 780 0.15 -46.94 16.49
N GLU A 781 -0.90 -47.60 16.95
CA GLU A 781 -0.96 -48.10 18.33
C GLU A 781 0.02 -49.26 18.54
N THR A 782 0.13 -50.19 17.59
CA THR A 782 1.09 -51.30 17.65
C THR A 782 2.52 -50.79 17.51
N TYR A 783 2.77 -49.84 16.62
CA TYR A 783 4.08 -49.20 16.47
C TYR A 783 4.55 -48.58 17.80
N LEU A 784 3.72 -47.75 18.43
CA LEU A 784 4.05 -47.10 19.70
C LEU A 784 4.20 -48.07 20.87
N LYS A 785 3.36 -49.12 20.95
CA LYS A 785 3.48 -50.16 21.99
C LYS A 785 4.83 -50.84 21.96
N ASN A 786 5.39 -51.09 20.78
CA ASN A 786 6.70 -51.73 20.64
C ASN A 786 7.85 -50.88 21.21
N PHE A 787 7.75 -49.56 21.15
CA PHE A 787 8.81 -48.66 21.64
C PHE A 787 8.63 -48.22 23.09
N TYR A 788 7.39 -48.16 23.60
CA TYR A 788 7.11 -47.53 24.89
C TYR A 788 6.54 -48.48 25.95
N THR A 789 6.59 -49.79 25.71
CA THR A 789 6.38 -50.80 26.76
C THR A 789 7.73 -51.25 27.32
N ASN A 790 7.93 -51.16 28.63
CA ASN A 790 9.18 -51.57 29.27
C ASN A 790 9.26 -53.09 29.49
N LYS A 791 10.37 -53.59 30.05
CA LYS A 791 10.59 -55.03 30.32
C LYS A 791 9.60 -55.64 31.32
N ASN A 792 8.88 -54.82 32.09
CA ASN A 792 7.86 -55.24 33.05
C ASN A 792 6.45 -55.25 32.43
N ASP A 793 6.34 -55.16 31.10
CA ASP A 793 5.07 -54.99 30.37
C ASP A 793 4.30 -53.72 30.79
N GLU A 794 4.99 -52.68 31.24
CA GLU A 794 4.40 -51.40 31.62
C GLU A 794 4.54 -50.38 30.48
N MET A 795 3.42 -49.83 30.02
CA MET A 795 3.42 -48.76 29.02
C MET A 795 3.75 -47.43 29.68
N ILE A 796 4.75 -46.71 29.17
CA ILE A 796 5.26 -45.45 29.74
C ILE A 796 4.85 -44.26 28.87
N CYS A 797 4.39 -43.17 29.51
CA CYS A 797 4.08 -41.91 28.83
C CYS A 797 5.35 -41.16 28.45
N GLN A 798 5.47 -40.70 27.20
CA GLN A 798 6.66 -39.99 26.72
C GLN A 798 6.88 -38.62 27.38
N LEU A 799 5.81 -37.96 27.86
CA LEU A 799 5.89 -36.62 28.43
C LEU A 799 6.09 -36.63 29.95
N CYS A 800 5.29 -37.39 30.70
CA CYS A 800 5.40 -37.43 32.17
C CYS A 800 6.29 -38.58 32.70
N LYS A 801 6.74 -39.49 31.83
CA LYS A 801 7.60 -40.66 32.14
C LYS A 801 7.03 -41.60 33.21
N LYS A 802 5.74 -41.49 33.51
CA LYS A 802 5.00 -42.37 34.41
C LYS A 802 4.31 -43.49 33.63
N ILE A 803 4.03 -44.58 34.32
CA ILE A 803 3.19 -45.67 33.81
C ILE A 803 1.81 -45.10 33.43
N MET A 804 1.25 -45.58 32.31
CA MET A 804 -0.08 -45.19 31.86
C MET A 804 -1.13 -45.42 32.97
N PRO A 805 -2.06 -44.47 33.16
CA PRO A 805 -2.84 -44.36 34.40
C PRO A 805 -3.86 -45.48 34.62
N PHE A 806 -4.27 -46.19 33.56
CA PHE A 806 -5.21 -47.31 33.67
C PHE A 806 -5.12 -48.27 32.49
N ARG A 807 -5.75 -49.44 32.65
CA ARG A 807 -5.85 -50.49 31.61
C ARG A 807 -7.29 -50.56 31.06
N LYS A 808 -7.40 -50.84 29.76
CA LYS A 808 -8.65 -51.16 29.04
C LYS A 808 -9.21 -52.49 29.58
N ARG A 809 -10.49 -52.80 29.26
CA ARG A 809 -11.15 -54.06 29.67
C ARG A 809 -10.45 -55.33 29.17
N ASN A 810 -9.65 -55.23 28.11
CA ASN A 810 -8.85 -56.32 27.55
C ASN A 810 -7.51 -56.52 28.29
N GLY A 811 -7.22 -55.75 29.35
CA GLY A 811 -6.00 -55.86 30.16
C GLY A 811 -4.81 -55.05 29.65
N GLU A 812 -4.90 -54.41 28.48
CA GLU A 812 -3.84 -53.56 27.93
C GLU A 812 -3.89 -52.14 28.50
N TYR A 813 -2.76 -51.43 28.55
CA TYR A 813 -2.73 -50.01 28.95
C TYR A 813 -3.48 -49.11 27.96
N TYR A 814 -4.21 -48.13 28.49
CA TYR A 814 -4.81 -47.07 27.69
C TYR A 814 -3.81 -45.92 27.50
N PHE A 815 -3.64 -45.48 26.25
CA PHE A 815 -2.89 -44.28 25.89
C PHE A 815 -3.53 -43.61 24.67
N GLU A 816 -3.21 -42.33 24.48
CA GLU A 816 -3.58 -41.54 23.31
C GLU A 816 -2.40 -41.50 22.34
N ALA A 817 -2.61 -41.95 21.11
CA ALA A 817 -1.64 -41.82 20.01
C ALA A 817 -1.84 -40.45 19.34
N VAL A 818 -1.03 -39.46 19.75
CA VAL A 818 -1.15 -38.07 19.28
C VAL A 818 -0.17 -37.81 18.15
N GLU A 819 -0.68 -37.34 17.00
CA GLU A 819 0.19 -36.91 15.89
C GLU A 819 0.93 -35.62 16.28
N MET A 820 2.26 -35.64 16.15
CA MET A 820 3.15 -34.56 16.58
C MET A 820 2.96 -33.28 15.78
N LEU A 821 2.73 -33.39 14.47
CA LEU A 821 2.62 -32.27 13.52
C LEU A 821 1.19 -32.06 13.04
N THR A 822 0.92 -30.86 12.53
CA THR A 822 -0.35 -30.56 11.84
C THR A 822 -0.28 -30.97 10.37
N LYS A 823 -1.45 -31.12 9.73
CA LYS A 823 -1.57 -31.42 8.30
C LYS A 823 -0.81 -30.44 7.41
N GLU A 824 -0.79 -29.17 7.80
CA GLU A 824 -0.22 -28.09 7.00
C GLU A 824 1.30 -28.22 6.88
N MET A 825 1.95 -28.87 7.84
CA MET A 825 3.41 -29.05 7.87
C MET A 825 3.87 -30.35 7.21
N ILE A 826 3.03 -31.40 7.19
CA ILE A 826 3.40 -32.66 6.54
C ILE A 826 2.21 -33.35 5.89
N SER A 827 2.31 -33.55 4.58
CA SER A 827 1.26 -34.16 3.75
C SER A 827 1.31 -35.68 3.71
N LYS A 828 2.39 -36.31 4.17
CA LYS A 828 2.61 -37.77 4.15
C LYS A 828 2.11 -38.44 5.43
N GLU A 829 1.51 -39.62 5.28
CA GLU A 829 1.07 -40.48 6.39
C GLU A 829 2.23 -41.36 6.91
N SER A 830 2.51 -41.31 8.23
CA SER A 830 3.54 -42.16 8.86
C SER A 830 3.22 -42.47 10.32
N GLU A 831 3.44 -43.71 10.74
CA GLU A 831 3.25 -44.14 12.15
C GLU A 831 4.27 -43.47 13.09
N SER A 832 5.47 -43.19 12.57
CA SER A 832 6.59 -42.62 13.33
C SER A 832 6.35 -41.17 13.77
N LEU A 833 5.35 -40.47 13.21
CA LEU A 833 5.04 -39.09 13.60
C LEU A 833 4.01 -39.01 14.75
N TYR A 834 3.75 -40.12 15.43
CA TYR A 834 2.84 -40.18 16.57
C TYR A 834 3.63 -40.35 17.87
N VAL A 835 3.07 -39.84 18.97
CA VAL A 835 3.61 -40.01 20.33
C VAL A 835 2.59 -40.67 21.25
N ALA A 836 3.08 -41.50 22.18
CA ALA A 836 2.30 -42.20 23.18
C ALA A 836 2.17 -41.38 24.47
N LEU A 837 1.01 -40.77 24.67
CA LEU A 837 0.74 -39.91 25.83
C LEU A 837 -0.39 -40.46 26.71
N CYS A 838 -0.31 -40.22 28.01
CA CYS A 838 -1.46 -40.44 28.88
C CYS A 838 -2.57 -39.41 28.58
N PRO A 839 -3.83 -39.65 28.97
CA PRO A 839 -4.94 -38.74 28.66
C PRO A 839 -4.69 -37.28 29.06
N THR A 840 -4.04 -37.05 30.21
CA THR A 840 -3.70 -35.71 30.70
C THR A 840 -2.62 -35.05 29.84
N CYS A 841 -1.53 -35.75 29.56
CA CYS A 841 -0.45 -35.23 28.71
C CYS A 841 -0.90 -35.03 27.27
N SER A 842 -1.81 -35.86 26.76
CA SER A 842 -2.43 -35.68 25.44
C SER A 842 -3.25 -34.40 25.39
N ALA A 843 -4.08 -34.13 26.40
CA ALA A 843 -4.82 -32.88 26.48
C ALA A 843 -3.88 -31.67 26.55
N LYS A 844 -2.82 -31.73 27.38
CA LYS A 844 -1.79 -30.68 27.45
C LYS A 844 -1.11 -30.44 26.11
N TYR A 845 -0.66 -31.50 25.44
CA TYR A 845 0.03 -31.39 24.15
C TYR A 845 -0.88 -30.79 23.07
N ASN A 846 -2.15 -31.21 23.02
CA ASN A 846 -3.10 -30.67 22.05
C ASN A 846 -3.44 -29.18 22.33
N GLU A 847 -3.46 -28.76 23.58
CA GLU A 847 -3.76 -27.37 23.96
C GLU A 847 -2.55 -26.44 23.74
N TYR A 848 -1.38 -26.81 24.27
CA TYR A 848 -0.22 -25.91 24.30
C TYR A 848 0.70 -26.02 23.08
N ILE A 849 0.77 -27.20 22.44
CA ILE A 849 1.69 -27.43 21.31
C ILE A 849 0.93 -27.44 20.00
N LYS A 850 -0.13 -28.26 19.89
CA LYS A 850 -0.80 -28.50 18.61
C LYS A 850 -1.56 -27.30 18.03
N GLN A 851 -1.96 -26.35 18.89
CA GLN A 851 -2.64 -25.11 18.47
C GLN A 851 -1.65 -23.96 18.14
N ASP A 852 -0.38 -24.08 18.53
CA ASP A 852 0.64 -23.05 18.36
C ASP A 852 1.68 -23.49 17.32
N ARG A 853 1.57 -22.93 16.10
CA ARG A 853 2.48 -23.27 15.00
C ARG A 853 3.94 -22.92 15.31
N ASN A 854 4.20 -21.85 16.07
CA ASN A 854 5.57 -21.44 16.39
C ASN A 854 6.24 -22.49 17.29
N LYS A 855 5.51 -23.01 18.28
CA LYS A 855 6.02 -24.07 19.16
C LYS A 855 6.29 -25.37 18.42
N ILE A 856 5.45 -25.73 17.44
CA ILE A 856 5.71 -26.90 16.58
C ILE A 856 6.98 -26.69 15.76
N HIS A 857 7.17 -25.50 15.16
CA HIS A 857 8.38 -25.20 14.37
C HIS A 857 9.65 -25.19 15.24
N THR A 858 9.60 -24.63 16.45
CA THR A 858 10.71 -24.71 17.42
C THR A 858 11.05 -26.17 17.78
N MET A 859 10.02 -27.00 18.03
CA MET A 859 10.21 -28.42 18.32
C MET A 859 10.81 -29.19 17.13
N VAL A 860 10.34 -28.93 15.91
CA VAL A 860 10.88 -29.53 14.67
C VAL A 860 12.35 -29.16 14.49
N LYS A 861 12.69 -27.88 14.65
CA LYS A 861 14.07 -27.39 14.54
C LYS A 861 14.98 -28.02 15.59
N HIS A 862 14.50 -28.18 16.83
CA HIS A 862 15.24 -28.86 17.87
C HIS A 862 15.53 -30.32 17.49
N ILE A 863 14.53 -31.05 16.96
CA ILE A 863 14.72 -32.45 16.54
C ILE A 863 15.69 -32.57 15.35
N GLN A 864 15.65 -31.65 14.38
CA GLN A 864 16.56 -31.65 13.24
C GLN A 864 18.02 -31.35 13.63
N CYS A 865 18.22 -30.46 14.61
CA CYS A 865 19.56 -30.00 15.01
C CYS A 865 20.18 -30.79 16.18
N SER A 866 19.40 -31.60 16.90
CA SER A 866 19.84 -32.29 18.11
C SER A 866 19.93 -33.81 17.92
N GLU A 867 20.96 -34.43 18.49
CA GLU A 867 21.06 -35.88 18.64
C GLU A 867 20.48 -36.37 19.98
N ILE A 868 19.99 -35.45 20.81
CA ILE A 868 19.46 -35.75 22.14
C ILE A 868 18.01 -36.22 22.00
N GLU A 869 17.71 -37.39 22.56
CA GLU A 869 16.40 -38.05 22.49
C GLU A 869 15.35 -37.43 23.44
N GLU A 870 15.67 -36.30 24.07
CA GLU A 870 14.80 -35.54 24.95
C GLU A 870 14.62 -34.13 24.39
N ILE A 871 13.38 -33.79 24.05
CA ILE A 871 13.05 -32.52 23.40
C ILE A 871 12.27 -31.66 24.38
N GLU A 872 12.79 -30.47 24.70
CA GLU A 872 12.07 -29.52 25.53
C GLU A 872 10.84 -28.98 24.79
N ILE A 873 9.69 -29.03 25.46
CA ILE A 873 8.43 -28.47 24.96
C ILE A 873 7.82 -27.55 26.02
N GLU A 874 7.31 -26.41 25.58
CA GLU A 874 6.69 -25.42 26.46
C GLU A 874 5.18 -25.67 26.62
N THR A 875 4.81 -26.38 27.70
CA THR A 875 3.40 -26.50 28.13
C THR A 875 3.07 -25.43 29.19
N ASP A 876 2.21 -25.73 30.17
CA ASP A 876 1.96 -24.87 31.34
C ASP A 876 3.19 -24.73 32.25
N CYS A 877 4.11 -25.70 32.17
CA CYS A 877 5.46 -25.64 32.70
C CYS A 877 6.43 -26.23 31.66
N PRO A 878 7.73 -25.88 31.68
CA PRO A 878 8.71 -26.54 30.82
C PRO A 878 8.75 -28.05 31.09
N GLU A 879 8.44 -28.86 30.08
CA GLU A 879 8.43 -30.33 30.18
C GLU A 879 9.27 -30.92 29.03
N THR A 880 9.89 -32.08 29.23
CA THR A 880 10.65 -32.77 28.16
C THR A 880 9.84 -33.89 27.52
N LEU A 881 9.81 -33.98 26.19
CA LEU A 881 9.29 -35.12 25.47
C LEU A 881 10.43 -36.12 25.23
N LYS A 882 10.36 -37.27 25.89
CA LYS A 882 11.40 -38.31 25.80
C LYS A 882 11.07 -39.33 24.71
N PHE A 883 12.03 -39.58 23.83
CA PHE A 883 11.94 -40.58 22.78
C PHE A 883 12.75 -41.83 23.14
N ASN A 884 12.39 -42.92 22.48
CA ASN A 884 13.23 -44.11 22.44
C ASN A 884 14.20 -43.98 21.24
N PRO A 885 15.48 -44.38 21.35
CA PRO A 885 16.49 -44.10 20.33
C PRO A 885 16.06 -44.40 18.88
N PRO A 886 15.63 -45.63 18.52
CA PRO A 886 15.16 -45.92 17.17
C PRO A 886 13.93 -45.11 16.74
N HIS A 887 13.02 -44.75 17.65
CA HIS A 887 11.88 -43.90 17.30
C HIS A 887 12.32 -42.46 17.04
N TYR A 888 13.26 -41.93 17.83
CA TYR A 888 13.83 -40.60 17.62
C TYR A 888 14.51 -40.48 16.26
N LEU A 889 15.30 -41.50 15.89
CA LEU A 889 15.96 -41.58 14.59
C LEU A 889 14.95 -41.56 13.43
N ASP A 890 13.85 -42.33 13.55
CA ASP A 890 12.80 -42.37 12.54
C ASP A 890 12.13 -41.00 12.36
N VAL A 891 11.79 -40.32 13.46
CA VAL A 891 11.21 -38.96 13.44
C VAL A 891 12.18 -37.97 12.80
N ARG A 892 13.43 -37.91 13.28
CA ARG A 892 14.45 -36.98 12.77
C ARG A 892 14.70 -37.17 11.27
N THR A 893 14.76 -38.42 10.81
CA THR A 893 14.91 -38.74 9.38
C THR A 893 13.75 -38.16 8.57
N ILE A 894 12.50 -38.39 9.00
CA ILE A 894 11.31 -37.89 8.29
C ILE A 894 11.28 -36.36 8.27
N LEU A 895 11.59 -35.71 9.39
CA LEU A 895 11.58 -34.24 9.48
C LEU A 895 12.69 -33.62 8.63
N THR A 896 13.87 -34.25 8.55
CA THR A 896 14.98 -33.74 7.73
C THR A 896 14.73 -33.90 6.23
N GLU A 897 14.02 -34.96 5.83
CA GLU A 897 13.73 -35.26 4.41
C GLU A 897 12.53 -34.48 3.85
N LEU A 898 11.55 -34.14 4.70
CA LEU A 898 10.27 -33.55 4.24
C LEU A 898 10.04 -32.09 4.65
N ILE A 899 10.83 -31.53 5.56
CA ILE A 899 10.69 -30.16 6.03
C ILE A 899 12.04 -29.47 5.88
N ASP A 900 12.14 -28.52 4.94
CA ASP A 900 13.36 -27.76 4.71
C ASP A 900 13.70 -26.88 5.93
N GLN A 901 14.99 -26.68 6.21
CA GLN A 901 15.44 -25.91 7.39
C GLN A 901 15.06 -24.40 7.36
N GLU A 902 14.58 -23.91 6.22
CA GLU A 902 14.17 -22.51 5.99
C GLU A 902 12.63 -22.29 6.06
N ASP A 903 11.83 -23.36 6.12
CA ASP A 903 10.35 -23.37 6.23
C ASP A 903 9.89 -23.68 7.66
#